data_AF-A0A2P8QCB2-F1
#
_entry.id   AF-A0A2P8QCB2-F1
#
_cell.length_a   1.000
_cell.length_b   1.000
_cell.length_c   1.000
_cell.angle_alpha   90.00
_cell.angle_beta   90.00
_cell.angle_gamma   90.00
#
_symmetry.space_group_name_H-M   'P 1'
#
loop_
_entity.id
_entity.type
_entity.pdbx_description
1 polymer ?
#
loop_
_entity_poly.entity_id
_entity_poly.type
_entity_poly.pdbx_seq_one_letter_code
_entity_poly.pdbx_strand_id
1 'polypeptide(L)'
;MKQTELAEAVGVTRAAVSAWITGRAEPRTETINKIAEALKLDVGTLHTRTTDTLAGLPFTWYHRPGHADGGREFGNAAAFAFEADLEVLAREATQNSLDERRRGNEQPVRVRYTLNELTGETLARFRTAIRWDDLFPHYESAAAQDQKVGRVISAGLREMYERDRLVLLRVDDYNASGLTGDDYADGRFAAVVRRQLDSRKVDSGAGGSYGLGKATLWATSRLGLVLINSTLAEAHEGRTDRRLIGRLDLPWREVDGKPYAGPAWLGRPDAEADNVDVVRSWWADEDTVRSLHLDRESDDPGTSFLIVGAHDVASLAGARSDGDPGDDEDSLERMHRRLVQALGRNFWAAMTTGGDRQPLLEASVRTQRNGDEFLKEERVDPVIYQPARSRALQAFLGGNTVERITEVGQVAAVTVPLKVPDIEGRPGSGGEHRAVLLVTDASDADGRPNQVTAMRGNRMTVKTSRVPDLPLGTDPFQAVLLAGRAAGDGAPFAAEAEEFLRTSEPPEHNKWSQTEELRMRYSPSAHRRIAALTTATNKAVKELVAVQKEKKDSNGTGKVRKRLKVSGKAAAKGNTAVALPKLDDLDATVGADGAWQVTAEVKVPTGGDTWHMSPVAKLDVRSGPRPVVRWAELVAVSNCEVVDGVLHFAPGARRASFRGVTDVSTHTVRAALTGLVVELHTGRGDSA
;
A
#
# COMPACT_ATOMS: atom_id res chain seq x y z
N MET A 1 11.26 -18.61 -45.62
CA MET A 1 11.63 -18.15 -46.98
C MET A 1 13.00 -18.72 -47.35
N LYS A 2 13.17 -19.27 -48.55
CA LYS A 2 14.48 -19.76 -49.03
C LYS A 2 15.38 -18.60 -49.44
N GLN A 3 16.71 -18.77 -49.42
CA GLN A 3 17.67 -17.72 -49.82
C GLN A 3 17.39 -17.15 -51.22
N THR A 4 16.94 -17.99 -52.15
CA THR A 4 16.60 -17.60 -53.52
C THR A 4 15.36 -16.72 -53.58
N GLU A 5 14.34 -17.04 -52.77
CA GLU A 5 13.09 -16.27 -52.68
C GLU A 5 13.36 -14.90 -52.03
N LEU A 6 14.18 -14.86 -50.97
CA LEU A 6 14.56 -13.60 -50.31
C LEU A 6 15.41 -12.71 -51.24
N ALA A 7 16.31 -13.32 -52.01
CA ALA A 7 17.12 -12.60 -52.98
C ALA A 7 16.25 -11.93 -54.06
N GLU A 8 15.24 -12.64 -54.56
CA GLU A 8 14.29 -12.15 -55.55
C GLU A 8 13.41 -11.02 -54.99
N ALA A 9 12.87 -11.19 -53.77
CA ALA A 9 12.03 -10.19 -53.12
C ALA A 9 12.78 -8.88 -52.80
N VAL A 10 14.07 -8.95 -52.52
CA VAL A 10 14.91 -7.80 -52.14
C VAL A 10 15.64 -7.19 -53.35
N GLY A 11 15.64 -7.87 -54.50
CA GLY A 11 16.31 -7.42 -55.73
C GLY A 11 17.83 -7.57 -55.70
N VAL A 12 18.34 -8.63 -55.06
CA VAL A 12 19.77 -8.91 -54.90
C VAL A 12 20.13 -10.33 -55.36
N THR A 13 21.42 -10.66 -55.43
CA THR A 13 21.85 -12.01 -55.80
C THR A 13 21.77 -12.96 -54.60
N ARG A 14 21.50 -14.25 -54.86
CA ARG A 14 21.54 -15.31 -53.82
C ARG A 14 22.88 -15.36 -53.09
N ALA A 15 23.98 -15.06 -53.79
CA ALA A 15 25.32 -15.00 -53.19
C ALA A 15 25.45 -13.87 -52.16
N ALA A 16 24.83 -12.70 -52.41
CA ALA A 16 24.79 -11.60 -51.45
C ALA A 16 24.02 -12.00 -50.19
N VAL A 17 22.85 -12.64 -50.34
CA VAL A 17 22.07 -13.16 -49.20
C VAL A 17 22.86 -14.20 -48.41
N SER A 18 23.56 -15.12 -49.09
CA SER A 18 24.42 -16.11 -48.43
C SER A 18 25.61 -15.47 -47.70
N ALA A 19 26.17 -14.37 -48.23
CA ALA A 19 27.24 -13.63 -47.56
C ALA A 19 26.74 -12.94 -46.28
N TRP A 20 25.50 -12.44 -46.27
CA TRP A 20 24.87 -11.88 -45.06
C TRP A 20 24.62 -12.95 -44.00
N ILE A 21 24.08 -14.11 -44.39
CA ILE A 21 23.79 -15.23 -43.47
C ILE A 21 25.09 -15.79 -42.85
N THR A 22 26.19 -15.79 -43.62
CA THR A 22 27.50 -16.28 -43.15
C THR A 22 28.36 -15.20 -42.49
N GLY A 23 27.83 -13.98 -42.30
CA GLY A 23 28.53 -12.88 -41.65
C GLY A 23 29.71 -12.28 -42.43
N ARG A 24 29.84 -12.60 -43.73
CA ARG A 24 30.94 -12.13 -44.59
C ARG A 24 30.72 -10.72 -45.15
N ALA A 25 29.48 -10.23 -45.13
CA ALA A 25 29.10 -8.89 -45.59
C ALA A 25 27.85 -8.42 -44.85
N GLU A 26 27.60 -7.11 -44.84
CA GLU A 26 26.39 -6.52 -44.27
C GLU A 26 25.56 -5.80 -45.35
N PRO A 27 24.21 -5.93 -45.32
CA PRO A 27 23.33 -5.22 -46.25
C PRO A 27 23.35 -3.71 -45.98
N ARG A 28 23.18 -2.91 -47.05
CA ARG A 28 23.04 -1.45 -46.93
C ARG A 28 21.68 -1.09 -46.32
N THR A 29 21.56 0.08 -45.69
CA THR A 29 20.33 0.53 -45.00
C THR A 29 19.08 0.46 -45.87
N GLU A 30 19.15 0.86 -47.14
CA GLU A 30 18.03 0.74 -48.09
C GLU A 30 17.63 -0.71 -48.39
N THR A 31 18.60 -1.63 -48.36
CA THR A 31 18.39 -3.07 -48.54
C THR A 31 17.81 -3.70 -47.28
N ILE A 32 18.18 -3.22 -46.09
CA ILE A 32 17.63 -3.66 -44.80
C ILE A 32 16.11 -3.43 -44.76
N ASN A 33 15.64 -2.26 -45.19
CA ASN A 33 14.20 -1.97 -45.26
C ASN A 33 13.44 -2.96 -46.16
N LYS A 34 14.02 -3.30 -47.31
CA LYS A 34 13.43 -4.30 -48.24
C LYS A 34 13.44 -5.71 -47.69
N ILE A 35 14.49 -6.08 -46.94
CA ILE A 35 14.55 -7.36 -46.21
C ILE A 35 13.45 -7.39 -45.12
N ALA A 36 13.21 -6.27 -44.44
CA ALA A 36 12.19 -6.13 -43.40
C ALA A 36 10.80 -6.39 -43.97
N GLU A 37 10.48 -5.72 -45.08
CA GLU A 37 9.24 -5.86 -45.81
C GLU A 37 9.04 -7.29 -46.34
N ALA A 38 10.08 -7.88 -46.94
CA ALA A 38 10.03 -9.24 -47.49
C ALA A 38 9.83 -10.32 -46.40
N LEU A 39 10.36 -10.10 -45.20
CA LEU A 39 10.25 -11.01 -44.06
C LEU A 39 9.08 -10.66 -43.13
N LYS A 40 8.34 -9.57 -43.39
CA LYS A 40 7.33 -9.00 -42.49
C LYS A 40 7.86 -8.72 -41.07
N LEU A 41 9.10 -8.27 -40.99
CA LEU A 41 9.78 -7.88 -39.75
C LEU A 41 9.88 -6.35 -39.67
N ASP A 42 9.95 -5.80 -38.47
CA ASP A 42 10.29 -4.38 -38.34
C ASP A 42 11.79 -4.15 -38.62
N VAL A 43 12.14 -2.95 -39.06
CA VAL A 43 13.52 -2.57 -39.42
C VAL A 43 14.47 -2.67 -38.22
N GLY A 44 13.98 -2.43 -37.01
CA GLY A 44 14.73 -2.56 -35.75
C GLY A 44 15.19 -3.99 -35.49
N THR A 45 14.33 -4.99 -35.74
CA THR A 45 14.66 -6.43 -35.68
C THR A 45 15.87 -6.80 -36.54
N LEU A 46 15.96 -6.23 -37.75
CA LEU A 46 17.05 -6.54 -38.68
C LEU A 46 18.35 -5.85 -38.33
N HIS A 47 18.27 -4.64 -37.75
CA HIS A 47 19.44 -3.92 -37.28
C HIS A 47 20.05 -4.50 -36.01
N THR A 48 19.23 -5.08 -35.12
CA THR A 48 19.71 -5.62 -33.84
C THR A 48 20.05 -7.11 -33.88
N ARG A 49 19.79 -7.82 -35.00
CA ARG A 49 19.93 -9.29 -35.10
C ARG A 49 19.24 -10.03 -33.94
N THR A 50 18.31 -9.40 -33.24
CA THR A 50 17.61 -10.02 -32.11
C THR A 50 16.61 -11.01 -32.69
N THR A 51 16.87 -12.29 -32.40
CA THR A 51 16.01 -13.42 -32.77
C THR A 51 14.62 -13.34 -32.12
N ASP A 52 14.38 -12.38 -31.22
CA ASP A 52 13.19 -12.24 -30.35
C ASP A 52 11.87 -11.93 -31.05
N THR A 53 11.90 -11.59 -32.34
CA THR A 53 10.73 -11.06 -33.06
C THR A 53 10.30 -11.92 -34.24
N LEU A 54 11.01 -13.02 -34.52
CA LEU A 54 10.49 -14.07 -35.39
C LEU A 54 9.21 -14.63 -34.76
N ALA A 55 8.06 -14.29 -35.36
CA ALA A 55 6.77 -14.86 -34.99
C ALA A 55 6.87 -16.40 -34.96
N GLY A 56 6.42 -17.01 -33.86
CA GLY A 56 6.38 -18.46 -33.71
C GLY A 56 7.63 -19.14 -33.12
N LEU A 57 8.64 -18.40 -32.66
CA LEU A 57 9.64 -19.02 -31.77
C LEU A 57 9.03 -19.25 -30.38
N PRO A 58 9.20 -20.45 -29.80
CA PRO A 58 8.49 -20.82 -28.59
C PRO A 58 9.03 -20.05 -27.38
N PHE A 59 8.14 -19.41 -26.63
CA PHE A 59 8.40 -19.05 -25.23
C PHE A 59 8.15 -20.28 -24.34
N THR A 60 8.87 -20.42 -23.25
CA THR A 60 8.82 -21.58 -22.35
C THR A 60 8.89 -21.15 -20.89
N TRP A 61 8.48 -22.04 -20.00
CA TRP A 61 8.74 -21.92 -18.58
C TRP A 61 10.16 -22.37 -18.25
N TYR A 62 10.91 -21.51 -17.58
CA TYR A 62 12.16 -21.88 -16.91
C TYR A 62 11.95 -21.87 -15.40
N HIS A 63 12.05 -23.04 -14.79
CA HIS A 63 11.98 -23.21 -13.34
C HIS A 63 13.39 -23.19 -12.76
N ARG A 64 13.63 -22.33 -11.76
CA ARG A 64 14.94 -22.26 -11.11
C ARG A 64 15.28 -23.62 -10.47
N PRO A 65 16.41 -24.24 -10.82
CA PRO A 65 16.87 -25.47 -10.17
C PRO A 65 17.04 -25.25 -8.65
N GLY A 66 16.87 -26.32 -7.88
CA GLY A 66 17.15 -26.32 -6.44
C GLY A 66 18.61 -25.98 -6.14
N HIS A 67 18.87 -25.46 -4.94
CA HIS A 67 20.22 -25.09 -4.52
C HIS A 67 21.11 -26.33 -4.39
N ALA A 68 22.34 -26.25 -4.90
CA ALA A 68 23.28 -27.38 -4.92
C ALA A 68 23.76 -27.81 -3.51
N ASP A 69 23.64 -26.92 -2.53
CA ASP A 69 23.95 -27.18 -1.12
C ASP A 69 22.79 -27.84 -0.35
N GLY A 70 21.67 -28.12 -1.03
CA GLY A 70 20.46 -28.68 -0.42
C GLY A 70 19.57 -27.64 0.27
N GLY A 71 19.86 -26.35 0.14
CA GLY A 71 19.01 -25.27 0.62
C GLY A 71 17.59 -25.35 0.03
N ARG A 72 16.58 -25.08 0.86
CA ARG A 72 15.17 -25.11 0.47
C ARG A 72 14.46 -23.83 0.87
N GLU A 73 13.93 -23.14 -0.12
CA GLU A 73 13.11 -21.94 0.07
C GLU A 73 11.65 -22.33 -0.08
N PHE A 74 10.87 -22.38 1.01
CA PHE A 74 9.43 -22.63 0.92
C PHE A 74 8.63 -21.39 0.47
N GLY A 75 9.27 -20.59 -0.39
CA GLY A 75 8.83 -19.43 -1.17
C GLY A 75 9.24 -18.06 -0.59
N ASN A 76 8.63 -17.00 -1.12
CA ASN A 76 8.98 -15.62 -0.79
C ASN A 76 8.39 -15.15 0.57
N ALA A 77 9.25 -15.04 1.58
CA ALA A 77 8.90 -14.60 2.93
C ALA A 77 8.06 -13.30 2.97
N ALA A 78 8.28 -12.38 2.04
CA ALA A 78 7.50 -11.15 1.92
C ALA A 78 6.06 -11.42 1.44
N ALA A 79 5.88 -12.21 0.38
CA ALA A 79 4.55 -12.57 -0.14
C ALA A 79 3.73 -13.40 0.86
N PHE A 80 4.40 -14.08 1.82
CA PHE A 80 3.76 -14.91 2.84
C PHE A 80 3.51 -14.22 4.18
N ALA A 81 4.20 -13.11 4.44
CA ALA A 81 3.94 -12.26 5.60
C ALA A 81 2.65 -11.44 5.45
N PHE A 82 2.20 -11.21 4.20
CA PHE A 82 0.97 -10.49 3.91
C PHE A 82 -0.22 -11.44 3.71
N GLU A 83 -1.37 -11.07 4.28
CA GLU A 83 -2.64 -11.62 3.85
C GLU A 83 -3.03 -10.93 2.53
N ALA A 84 -3.62 -11.67 1.59
CA ALA A 84 -4.09 -11.10 0.34
C ALA A 84 -5.16 -10.04 0.62
N ASP A 85 -4.81 -8.77 0.40
CA ASP A 85 -5.66 -7.62 0.64
C ASP A 85 -5.60 -6.69 -0.57
N LEU A 86 -6.74 -6.56 -1.26
CA LEU A 86 -6.87 -5.69 -2.42
C LEU A 86 -6.68 -4.21 -2.08
N GLU A 87 -6.96 -3.78 -0.85
CA GLU A 87 -6.71 -2.39 -0.43
C GLU A 87 -5.20 -2.11 -0.36
N VAL A 88 -4.43 -3.07 0.18
CA VAL A 88 -2.96 -2.97 0.24
C VAL A 88 -2.37 -3.05 -1.16
N LEU A 89 -2.83 -3.96 -2.02
CA LEU A 89 -2.40 -4.03 -3.42
C LEU A 89 -2.69 -2.70 -4.14
N ALA A 90 -3.92 -2.19 -4.05
CA ALA A 90 -4.31 -0.96 -4.74
C ALA A 90 -3.49 0.24 -4.26
N ARG A 91 -3.16 0.29 -2.97
CA ARG A 91 -2.26 1.28 -2.38
C ARG A 91 -0.85 1.17 -2.96
N GLU A 92 -0.23 0.01 -2.88
CA GLU A 92 1.16 -0.18 -3.31
C GLU A 92 1.35 -0.05 -4.82
N ALA A 93 0.49 -0.69 -5.62
CA ALA A 93 0.60 -0.66 -7.08
C ALA A 93 0.41 0.77 -7.63
N THR A 94 -0.63 1.48 -7.16
CA THR A 94 -0.89 2.87 -7.59
C THR A 94 0.21 3.83 -7.12
N GLN A 95 0.75 3.63 -5.92
CA GLN A 95 1.90 4.41 -5.45
C GLN A 95 3.13 4.18 -6.35
N ASN A 96 3.41 2.94 -6.74
CA ASN A 96 4.53 2.63 -7.64
C ASN A 96 4.34 3.30 -9.00
N SER A 97 3.12 3.28 -9.56
CA SER A 97 2.82 3.99 -10.81
C SER A 97 3.02 5.50 -10.70
N LEU A 98 2.62 6.12 -9.59
CA LEU A 98 2.85 7.54 -9.32
C LEU A 98 4.34 7.88 -9.14
N ASP A 99 5.10 7.02 -8.47
CA ASP A 99 6.53 7.17 -8.29
C ASP A 99 7.29 7.09 -9.63
N GLU A 100 6.77 6.31 -10.60
CA GLU A 100 7.34 6.17 -11.95
C GLU A 100 6.82 7.21 -12.95
N ARG A 101 6.07 8.23 -12.49
CA ARG A 101 5.65 9.36 -13.32
C ARG A 101 6.88 10.05 -13.92
N ARG A 102 6.87 10.22 -15.24
CA ARG A 102 7.98 10.86 -15.96
C ARG A 102 8.10 12.35 -15.61
N ARG A 103 9.33 12.80 -15.33
CA ARG A 103 9.63 14.23 -15.17
C ARG A 103 9.36 14.96 -16.48
N GLY A 104 8.65 16.08 -16.41
CA GLY A 104 8.25 16.86 -17.58
C GLY A 104 6.99 16.35 -18.29
N ASN A 105 6.37 15.24 -17.83
CA ASN A 105 5.05 14.85 -18.30
C ASN A 105 3.96 15.60 -17.52
N GLU A 106 3.29 16.53 -18.18
CA GLU A 106 2.18 17.30 -17.59
C GLU A 106 0.89 16.49 -17.47
N GLN A 107 0.78 15.36 -18.17
CA GLN A 107 -0.39 14.48 -18.09
C GLN A 107 -0.42 13.72 -16.74
N PRO A 108 -1.63 13.43 -16.22
CA PRO A 108 -1.78 12.57 -15.05
C PRO A 108 -1.34 11.15 -15.37
N VAL A 109 -0.78 10.45 -14.38
CA VAL A 109 -0.64 9.00 -14.44
C VAL A 109 -2.06 8.41 -14.46
N ARG A 110 -2.35 7.53 -15.42
CA ARG A 110 -3.65 6.85 -15.47
C ARG A 110 -3.45 5.43 -14.99
N VAL A 111 -4.19 5.01 -13.97
CA VAL A 111 -4.17 3.64 -13.44
C VAL A 111 -5.54 3.03 -13.58
N ARG A 112 -5.62 1.85 -14.18
CA ARG A 112 -6.87 1.11 -14.34
C ARG A 112 -6.76 -0.30 -13.79
N TYR A 113 -7.70 -0.67 -12.95
CA TYR A 113 -7.87 -2.02 -12.45
C TYR A 113 -8.96 -2.73 -13.27
N THR A 114 -8.62 -3.84 -13.92
CA THR A 114 -9.57 -4.68 -14.64
C THR A 114 -9.67 -6.03 -13.93
N LEU A 115 -10.81 -6.30 -13.33
CA LEU A 115 -11.18 -7.64 -12.88
C LEU A 115 -11.80 -8.38 -14.06
N ASN A 116 -11.33 -9.58 -14.38
CA ASN A 116 -11.91 -10.40 -15.43
C ASN A 116 -12.04 -11.85 -14.95
N GLU A 117 -13.26 -12.35 -14.89
CA GLU A 117 -13.53 -13.75 -14.56
C GLU A 117 -13.59 -14.58 -15.84
N LEU A 118 -12.72 -15.59 -15.92
CA LEU A 118 -12.67 -16.52 -17.05
C LEU A 118 -13.35 -17.83 -16.68
N THR A 119 -14.20 -18.33 -17.58
CA THR A 119 -14.89 -19.62 -17.48
C THR A 119 -14.91 -20.34 -18.84
N GLY A 120 -15.20 -21.64 -18.84
CA GLY A 120 -15.44 -22.42 -20.06
C GLY A 120 -14.31 -22.34 -21.09
N GLU A 121 -14.68 -22.06 -22.34
CA GLU A 121 -13.74 -22.02 -23.46
C GLU A 121 -12.67 -20.93 -23.31
N THR A 122 -13.04 -19.77 -22.74
CA THR A 122 -12.08 -18.67 -22.52
C THR A 122 -11.02 -19.06 -21.50
N LEU A 123 -11.41 -19.72 -20.42
CA LEU A 123 -10.47 -20.28 -19.44
C LEU A 123 -9.59 -21.37 -20.07
N ALA A 124 -10.15 -22.24 -20.90
CA ALA A 124 -9.38 -23.25 -21.62
C ALA A 124 -8.32 -22.62 -22.54
N ARG A 125 -8.69 -21.61 -23.34
CA ARG A 125 -7.75 -20.87 -24.20
C ARG A 125 -6.65 -20.17 -23.40
N PHE A 126 -7.00 -19.54 -22.28
CA PHE A 126 -6.01 -18.90 -21.42
C PHE A 126 -5.02 -19.91 -20.83
N ARG A 127 -5.49 -21.08 -20.36
CA ARG A 127 -4.61 -22.17 -19.89
C ARG A 127 -3.63 -22.63 -20.97
N THR A 128 -4.10 -22.77 -22.21
CA THR A 128 -3.21 -23.07 -23.34
C THR A 128 -2.18 -21.96 -23.56
N ALA A 129 -2.61 -20.69 -23.54
CA ALA A 129 -1.73 -19.54 -23.77
C ALA A 129 -0.59 -19.44 -22.74
N ILE A 130 -0.88 -19.73 -21.47
CA ILE A 130 0.14 -19.74 -20.39
C ILE A 130 0.93 -21.04 -20.31
N ARG A 131 0.73 -21.98 -21.25
CA ARG A 131 1.34 -23.32 -21.26
C ARG A 131 1.11 -24.07 -19.94
N TRP A 132 -0.14 -24.13 -19.51
CA TRP A 132 -0.53 -24.68 -18.21
C TRP A 132 -0.06 -26.12 -17.97
N ASP A 133 0.00 -26.95 -19.02
CA ASP A 133 0.46 -28.33 -18.91
C ASP A 133 1.92 -28.44 -18.42
N ASP A 134 2.76 -27.46 -18.73
CA ASP A 134 4.14 -27.40 -18.22
C ASP A 134 4.18 -26.99 -16.74
N LEU A 135 3.17 -26.27 -16.26
CA LEU A 135 3.08 -25.80 -14.88
C LEU A 135 2.37 -26.79 -13.96
N PHE A 136 1.45 -27.60 -14.49
CA PHE A 136 0.56 -28.43 -13.67
C PHE A 136 1.31 -29.40 -12.73
N PRO A 137 2.36 -30.14 -13.16
CA PRO A 137 3.11 -31.02 -12.27
C PRO A 137 3.78 -30.27 -11.10
N HIS A 138 4.21 -29.03 -11.36
CA HIS A 138 4.76 -28.15 -10.35
C HIS A 138 3.70 -27.66 -9.35
N TYR A 139 2.49 -27.38 -9.81
CA TYR A 139 1.38 -27.02 -8.94
C TYR A 139 0.89 -28.19 -8.09
N GLU A 140 0.79 -29.41 -8.63
CA GLU A 140 0.44 -30.60 -7.85
C GLU A 140 1.44 -30.82 -6.71
N SER A 141 2.74 -30.80 -7.02
CA SER A 141 3.80 -30.97 -6.01
C SER A 141 3.79 -29.86 -4.96
N ALA A 142 3.54 -28.61 -5.34
CA ALA A 142 3.42 -27.50 -4.39
C ALA A 142 2.15 -27.58 -3.53
N ALA A 143 1.01 -27.99 -4.10
CA ALA A 143 -0.28 -28.11 -3.41
C ALA A 143 -0.32 -29.28 -2.42
N ALA A 144 0.46 -30.34 -2.66
CA ALA A 144 0.56 -31.49 -1.78
C ALA A 144 1.31 -31.20 -0.45
N GLN A 145 1.99 -30.06 -0.34
CA GLN A 145 2.71 -29.70 0.87
C GLN A 145 1.75 -29.23 1.96
N ASP A 146 1.85 -29.80 3.17
CA ASP A 146 1.02 -29.40 4.32
C ASP A 146 1.51 -28.09 4.98
N GLN A 147 1.59 -27.04 4.18
CA GLN A 147 1.93 -25.68 4.59
C GLN A 147 0.83 -24.71 4.18
N LYS A 148 0.80 -23.52 4.78
CA LYS A 148 -0.17 -22.45 4.41
C LYS A 148 -0.18 -22.21 2.90
N VAL A 149 0.99 -22.21 2.27
CA VAL A 149 1.18 -21.96 0.84
C VAL A 149 0.54 -23.06 -0.01
N GLY A 150 0.82 -24.33 0.30
CA GLY A 150 0.20 -25.47 -0.38
C GLY A 150 -1.32 -25.45 -0.29
N ARG A 151 -1.89 -25.06 0.87
CA ARG A 151 -3.34 -24.90 1.05
C ARG A 151 -3.94 -23.78 0.20
N VAL A 152 -3.27 -22.63 0.07
CA VAL A 152 -3.73 -21.51 -0.78
C VAL A 152 -3.71 -21.91 -2.25
N ILE A 153 -2.61 -22.55 -2.70
CA ILE A 153 -2.48 -23.07 -4.07
C ILE A 153 -3.57 -24.11 -4.34
N SER A 154 -3.75 -25.08 -3.43
CA SER A 154 -4.79 -26.11 -3.54
C SER A 154 -6.18 -25.51 -3.66
N ALA A 155 -6.49 -24.44 -2.92
CA ALA A 155 -7.76 -23.74 -3.04
C ALA A 155 -7.92 -23.06 -4.41
N GLY A 156 -6.87 -22.42 -4.93
CA GLY A 156 -6.87 -21.83 -6.28
C GLY A 156 -7.05 -22.87 -7.39
N LEU A 157 -6.40 -24.03 -7.27
CA LEU A 157 -6.55 -25.14 -8.21
C LEU A 157 -7.97 -25.70 -8.17
N ARG A 158 -8.54 -25.91 -6.98
CA ARG A 158 -9.93 -26.37 -6.83
C ARG A 158 -10.93 -25.39 -7.45
N GLU A 159 -10.75 -24.10 -7.23
CA GLU A 159 -11.58 -23.08 -7.88
C GLU A 159 -11.50 -23.17 -9.42
N MET A 160 -10.28 -23.30 -9.96
CA MET A 160 -10.09 -23.39 -11.40
C MET A 160 -10.64 -24.68 -12.03
N TYR A 161 -10.50 -25.83 -11.36
CA TYR A 161 -10.90 -27.13 -11.91
C TYR A 161 -12.31 -27.58 -11.53
N GLU A 162 -12.72 -27.39 -10.27
CA GLU A 162 -14.03 -27.85 -9.77
C GLU A 162 -15.13 -26.85 -10.09
N ARG A 163 -14.83 -25.55 -10.08
CA ARG A 163 -15.79 -24.48 -10.42
C ARG A 163 -15.63 -23.92 -11.84
N ASP A 164 -14.67 -24.44 -12.61
CA ASP A 164 -14.34 -23.97 -13.98
C ASP A 164 -14.19 -22.44 -14.06
N ARG A 165 -13.49 -21.87 -13.07
CA ARG A 165 -13.48 -20.42 -12.83
C ARG A 165 -12.09 -19.91 -12.46
N LEU A 166 -11.65 -18.83 -13.09
CA LEU A 166 -10.40 -18.14 -12.74
C LEU A 166 -10.58 -16.63 -12.78
N VAL A 167 -10.31 -15.96 -11.66
CA VAL A 167 -10.33 -14.50 -11.60
C VAL A 167 -8.95 -13.94 -11.94
N LEU A 168 -8.91 -13.04 -12.91
CA LEU A 168 -7.74 -12.25 -13.27
C LEU A 168 -7.91 -10.82 -12.75
N LEU A 169 -6.83 -10.26 -12.19
CA LEU A 169 -6.76 -8.83 -11.86
C LEU A 169 -5.61 -8.19 -12.63
N ARG A 170 -5.95 -7.37 -13.63
CA ARG A 170 -4.98 -6.57 -14.38
C ARG A 170 -4.88 -5.17 -13.80
N VAL A 171 -3.66 -4.73 -13.50
CA VAL A 171 -3.35 -3.36 -13.11
C VAL A 171 -2.57 -2.73 -14.26
N ASP A 172 -3.22 -1.84 -15.01
CA ASP A 172 -2.63 -1.09 -16.10
C ASP A 172 -2.21 0.29 -15.58
N ASP A 173 -0.96 0.70 -15.80
CA ASP A 173 -0.58 2.11 -15.72
C ASP A 173 -0.18 2.70 -17.08
N TYR A 174 -0.38 4.01 -17.22
CA TYR A 174 -0.06 4.82 -18.39
C TYR A 174 0.53 6.15 -17.93
N ASN A 175 1.25 6.83 -18.83
CA ASN A 175 1.99 8.06 -18.54
C ASN A 175 3.11 7.87 -17.48
N ALA A 176 3.56 6.62 -17.31
CA ALA A 176 4.65 6.21 -16.42
C ALA A 176 5.93 5.92 -17.23
N SER A 177 6.95 5.30 -16.61
CA SER A 177 8.23 5.02 -17.28
C SER A 177 8.24 3.70 -18.07
N GLY A 178 7.39 2.74 -17.71
CA GLY A 178 7.50 1.35 -18.17
C GLY A 178 8.74 0.64 -17.60
N LEU A 179 8.87 -0.66 -17.87
CA LEU A 179 9.97 -1.50 -17.40
C LEU A 179 11.19 -1.40 -18.34
N THR A 180 11.86 -0.24 -18.29
CA THR A 180 13.09 0.02 -19.06
C THR A 180 14.30 -0.71 -18.49
N GLY A 181 15.34 -0.85 -19.32
CA GLY A 181 16.62 -1.46 -18.96
C GLY A 181 16.72 -2.95 -19.29
N ASP A 182 17.89 -3.52 -19.04
CA ASP A 182 18.22 -4.91 -19.35
C ASP A 182 17.51 -5.93 -18.43
N ASP A 183 17.38 -7.16 -18.91
CA ASP A 183 16.78 -8.28 -18.17
C ASP A 183 17.54 -8.63 -16.88
N TYR A 184 18.86 -8.47 -16.88
CA TYR A 184 19.77 -8.94 -15.82
C TYR A 184 20.54 -7.80 -15.15
N ALA A 185 20.89 -6.75 -15.90
CA ALA A 185 21.65 -5.61 -15.36
C ALA A 185 20.85 -4.77 -14.35
N ASP A 186 21.53 -3.83 -13.68
CA ASP A 186 20.89 -2.87 -12.79
C ASP A 186 19.90 -1.98 -13.56
N GLY A 187 18.61 -2.06 -13.22
CA GLY A 187 17.57 -1.33 -13.92
C GLY A 187 16.15 -1.62 -13.40
N ARG A 188 15.16 -0.87 -13.92
CA ARG A 188 13.75 -1.00 -13.52
C ARG A 188 13.21 -2.41 -13.79
N PHE A 189 13.54 -2.96 -14.96
CA PHE A 189 13.12 -4.30 -15.34
C PHE A 189 13.62 -5.37 -14.36
N ALA A 190 14.94 -5.51 -14.20
CA ALA A 190 15.53 -6.52 -13.33
C ALA A 190 15.09 -6.35 -11.87
N ALA A 191 14.95 -5.09 -11.40
CA ALA A 191 14.45 -4.81 -10.06
C ALA A 191 13.08 -5.44 -9.82
N VAL A 192 12.13 -5.34 -10.75
CA VAL A 192 10.78 -5.91 -10.60
C VAL A 192 10.77 -7.42 -10.85
N VAL A 193 11.44 -7.89 -11.90
CA VAL A 193 11.24 -9.24 -12.45
C VAL A 193 12.23 -10.26 -11.89
N ARG A 194 13.50 -9.90 -11.72
CA ARG A 194 14.57 -10.84 -11.34
C ARG A 194 14.97 -10.77 -9.88
N ARG A 195 14.91 -9.58 -9.28
CA ARG A 195 15.50 -9.34 -7.96
C ARG A 195 14.46 -9.48 -6.86
N GLN A 196 14.91 -10.04 -5.75
CA GLN A 196 14.15 -10.11 -4.51
C GLN A 196 14.91 -9.30 -3.46
N LEU A 197 14.19 -8.53 -2.64
CA LEU A 197 14.75 -7.70 -1.57
C LEU A 197 15.80 -6.65 -2.02
N ASP A 198 15.88 -6.31 -3.32
CA ASP A 198 16.71 -5.21 -3.81
C ASP A 198 15.96 -3.87 -3.66
N SER A 199 16.38 -3.08 -2.68
CA SER A 199 15.83 -1.78 -2.30
C SER A 199 16.44 -0.60 -3.07
N ARG A 200 17.32 -0.86 -4.06
CA ARG A 200 17.94 0.21 -4.85
C ARG A 200 16.89 0.87 -5.74
N LYS A 201 16.59 2.14 -5.45
CA LYS A 201 15.83 3.04 -6.31
C LYS A 201 16.79 4.02 -6.99
N VAL A 202 16.59 4.23 -8.30
CA VAL A 202 17.40 5.15 -9.12
C VAL A 202 17.08 6.61 -8.83
N ASP A 203 15.87 6.92 -8.31
CA ASP A 203 15.45 8.29 -7.99
C ASP A 203 15.18 8.48 -6.49
N SER A 204 15.69 9.58 -5.92
CA SER A 204 15.59 9.91 -4.48
C SER A 204 14.17 10.30 -4.04
N GLY A 205 13.27 10.55 -4.99
CA GLY A 205 11.88 10.94 -4.77
C GLY A 205 10.83 9.82 -4.75
N ALA A 206 11.19 8.57 -5.05
CA ALA A 206 10.24 7.46 -5.12
C ALA A 206 9.98 6.84 -3.73
N GLY A 207 8.71 6.60 -3.38
CA GLY A 207 8.19 6.32 -2.04
C GLY A 207 8.55 4.97 -1.39
N GLY A 208 8.46 3.83 -2.08
CA GLY A 208 8.72 2.50 -1.44
C GLY A 208 10.19 2.10 -1.30
N SER A 209 10.73 1.87 -0.10
CA SER A 209 12.14 1.48 0.13
C SER A 209 12.37 0.00 0.48
N TYR A 210 11.34 -0.82 0.61
CA TYR A 210 11.47 -2.14 1.25
C TYR A 210 11.31 -3.36 0.34
N GLY A 211 11.10 -3.19 -0.97
CA GLY A 211 10.81 -4.30 -1.89
C GLY A 211 9.48 -5.04 -1.62
N LEU A 212 8.72 -4.60 -0.61
CA LEU A 212 7.44 -5.17 -0.16
C LEU A 212 6.28 -4.84 -1.11
N GLY A 213 6.29 -3.67 -1.75
CA GLY A 213 5.26 -3.29 -2.72
C GLY A 213 5.12 -4.27 -3.89
N LYS A 214 6.25 -4.85 -4.36
CA LYS A 214 6.26 -5.93 -5.37
C LYS A 214 5.56 -7.18 -4.84
N ALA A 215 5.84 -7.57 -3.60
CA ALA A 215 5.30 -8.80 -3.00
C ALA A 215 3.77 -8.81 -2.95
N THR A 216 3.10 -7.65 -2.90
CA THR A 216 1.64 -7.56 -2.91
C THR A 216 0.99 -8.11 -4.20
N LEU A 217 1.66 -7.99 -5.35
CA LEU A 217 1.19 -8.55 -6.63
C LEU A 217 1.07 -10.08 -6.53
N TRP A 218 2.13 -10.74 -6.05
CA TRP A 218 2.14 -12.18 -5.87
C TRP A 218 1.30 -12.66 -4.69
N ALA A 219 1.27 -11.91 -3.58
CA ALA A 219 0.46 -12.24 -2.40
C ALA A 219 -1.05 -12.27 -2.74
N THR A 220 -1.49 -11.45 -3.71
CA THR A 220 -2.89 -11.41 -4.16
C THR A 220 -3.23 -12.54 -5.14
N SER A 221 -2.23 -13.29 -5.63
CA SER A 221 -2.43 -14.45 -6.51
C SER A 221 -2.47 -15.76 -5.73
N ARG A 222 -3.57 -16.53 -5.83
CA ARG A 222 -3.63 -17.91 -5.28
C ARG A 222 -2.66 -18.86 -5.97
N LEU A 223 -2.30 -18.55 -7.21
CA LEU A 223 -1.41 -19.36 -8.04
C LEU A 223 0.04 -18.86 -7.99
N GLY A 224 0.34 -17.77 -7.29
CA GLY A 224 1.67 -17.15 -7.27
C GLY A 224 2.14 -16.69 -8.66
N LEU A 225 1.23 -16.46 -9.60
CA LEU A 225 1.53 -16.19 -11.01
C LEU A 225 1.15 -14.75 -11.38
N VAL A 226 2.12 -14.01 -11.90
CA VAL A 226 1.94 -12.67 -12.45
C VAL A 226 2.53 -12.62 -13.86
N LEU A 227 1.74 -12.21 -14.85
CA LEU A 227 2.20 -11.92 -16.20
C LEU A 227 2.35 -10.41 -16.39
N ILE A 228 3.33 -9.98 -17.16
CA ILE A 228 3.72 -8.58 -17.28
C ILE A 228 3.83 -8.21 -18.75
N ASN A 229 3.21 -7.09 -19.12
CA ASN A 229 3.36 -6.45 -20.42
C ASN A 229 3.73 -4.98 -20.24
N SER A 230 4.82 -4.51 -20.85
CA SER A 230 5.24 -3.11 -20.71
C SER A 230 5.41 -2.39 -22.04
N THR A 231 4.92 -1.15 -22.05
CA THR A 231 5.25 -0.13 -23.05
C THR A 231 6.28 0.83 -22.44
N LEU A 232 7.46 0.92 -23.05
CA LEU A 232 8.63 1.59 -22.51
C LEU A 232 8.68 3.06 -22.92
N ALA A 233 9.04 3.93 -21.97
CA ALA A 233 9.30 5.34 -22.25
C ALA A 233 10.60 5.58 -23.05
N GLU A 234 11.52 4.63 -22.96
CA GLU A 234 12.80 4.61 -23.65
C GLU A 234 12.98 3.24 -24.32
N ALA A 235 13.39 3.25 -25.58
CA ALA A 235 13.53 2.01 -26.34
C ALA A 235 14.59 1.10 -25.72
N HIS A 236 14.27 -0.19 -25.66
CA HIS A 236 15.21 -1.26 -25.35
C HIS A 236 15.32 -2.13 -26.60
N GLU A 237 16.54 -2.41 -27.07
CA GLU A 237 16.76 -3.19 -28.30
C GLU A 237 16.01 -2.63 -29.53
N GLY A 238 15.84 -1.30 -29.58
CA GLY A 238 15.15 -0.62 -30.68
C GLY A 238 13.62 -0.71 -30.62
N ARG A 239 13.03 -1.32 -29.58
CA ARG A 239 11.58 -1.47 -29.41
C ARG A 239 11.08 -0.84 -28.12
N THR A 240 9.79 -0.52 -28.12
CA THR A 240 9.13 0.15 -26.99
C THR A 240 7.84 -0.53 -26.56
N ASP A 241 7.22 -1.40 -27.36
CA ASP A 241 5.89 -1.93 -27.07
C ASP A 241 5.88 -3.45 -26.94
N ARG A 242 4.96 -3.99 -26.14
CA ARG A 242 4.73 -5.43 -25.99
C ARG A 242 5.94 -6.22 -25.44
N ARG A 243 6.71 -5.63 -24.51
CA ARG A 243 7.73 -6.37 -23.76
C ARG A 243 7.05 -7.27 -22.73
N LEU A 244 7.03 -8.59 -22.98
CA LEU A 244 6.39 -9.59 -22.14
C LEU A 244 7.38 -10.38 -21.27
N ILE A 245 6.93 -10.71 -20.06
CA ILE A 245 7.54 -11.74 -19.20
C ILE A 245 6.50 -12.26 -18.22
N GLY A 246 6.50 -13.56 -17.93
CA GLY A 246 5.75 -14.13 -16.81
C GLY A 246 6.67 -14.44 -15.64
N ARG A 247 6.17 -14.29 -14.41
CA ARG A 247 6.88 -14.70 -13.20
C ARG A 247 5.94 -15.48 -12.28
N LEU A 248 6.43 -16.64 -11.87
CA LEU A 248 5.77 -17.56 -10.96
C LEU A 248 6.64 -17.71 -9.71
N ASP A 249 6.06 -17.45 -8.54
CA ASP A 249 6.69 -17.67 -7.24
C ASP A 249 5.97 -18.85 -6.54
N LEU A 250 6.55 -20.04 -6.62
CA LEU A 250 6.11 -21.24 -5.90
C LEU A 250 7.07 -21.58 -4.75
N PRO A 251 6.64 -22.37 -3.75
CA PRO A 251 7.57 -22.93 -2.78
C PRO A 251 8.53 -23.92 -3.46
N TRP A 252 9.65 -24.20 -2.79
CA TRP A 252 10.53 -25.31 -3.11
C TRP A 252 9.71 -26.57 -3.29
N ARG A 253 10.03 -27.35 -4.30
CA ARG A 253 9.31 -28.57 -4.64
C ARG A 253 10.18 -29.51 -5.44
N GLU A 254 9.77 -30.77 -5.48
CA GLU A 254 10.37 -31.80 -6.31
C GLU A 254 9.36 -32.24 -7.36
N VAL A 255 9.78 -32.29 -8.62
CA VAL A 255 8.98 -32.78 -9.75
C VAL A 255 9.85 -33.74 -10.55
N ASP A 256 9.35 -34.95 -10.79
CA ASP A 256 10.07 -36.03 -11.48
C ASP A 256 11.49 -36.28 -10.94
N GLY A 257 11.64 -36.24 -9.61
CA GLY A 257 12.92 -36.43 -8.93
C GLY A 257 13.90 -35.26 -9.03
N LYS A 258 13.49 -34.11 -9.62
CA LYS A 258 14.31 -32.91 -9.74
C LYS A 258 13.87 -31.84 -8.74
N PRO A 259 14.79 -31.28 -7.93
CA PRO A 259 14.46 -30.21 -7.00
C PRO A 259 14.42 -28.85 -7.71
N TYR A 260 13.47 -28.00 -7.30
CA TYR A 260 13.30 -26.63 -7.81
C TYR A 260 13.26 -25.64 -6.65
N ALA A 261 13.99 -24.53 -6.76
CA ALA A 261 14.15 -23.54 -5.69
C ALA A 261 12.87 -22.73 -5.41
N GLY A 262 11.94 -22.68 -6.36
CA GLY A 262 10.65 -22.01 -6.19
C GLY A 262 10.28 -21.15 -7.39
N PRO A 263 11.02 -20.03 -7.64
CA PRO A 263 10.73 -19.11 -8.73
C PRO A 263 10.84 -19.74 -10.13
N ALA A 264 10.01 -19.25 -11.04
CA ALA A 264 10.05 -19.58 -12.46
C ALA A 264 9.65 -18.39 -13.32
N TRP A 265 10.10 -18.39 -14.58
CA TRP A 265 9.80 -17.33 -15.54
C TRP A 265 9.24 -17.93 -16.82
N LEU A 266 8.24 -17.25 -17.39
CA LEU A 266 7.77 -17.48 -18.74
C LEU A 266 8.49 -16.48 -19.63
N GLY A 267 9.23 -16.97 -20.62
CA GLY A 267 10.01 -16.11 -21.49
C GLY A 267 10.59 -16.85 -22.67
N ARG A 268 11.43 -16.17 -23.44
CA ARG A 268 12.17 -16.82 -24.53
C ARG A 268 13.53 -17.32 -24.02
N PRO A 269 13.96 -18.53 -24.39
CA PRO A 269 15.32 -19.00 -24.09
C PRO A 269 16.37 -17.98 -24.53
N ASP A 270 17.33 -17.72 -23.65
CA ASP A 270 18.39 -16.75 -23.86
C ASP A 270 19.63 -17.44 -24.42
N ALA A 271 19.84 -17.30 -25.73
CA ALA A 271 20.98 -17.92 -26.40
C ALA A 271 22.32 -17.27 -26.02
N GLU A 272 22.31 -16.08 -25.44
CA GLU A 272 23.51 -15.34 -25.03
C GLU A 272 23.87 -15.55 -23.56
N ALA A 273 22.99 -16.19 -22.78
CA ALA A 273 23.25 -16.50 -21.39
C ALA A 273 24.19 -17.71 -21.23
N ASP A 274 25.01 -17.70 -20.16
CA ASP A 274 25.88 -18.83 -19.78
C ASP A 274 25.08 -20.14 -19.61
N ASN A 275 23.83 -20.02 -19.16
CA ASN A 275 22.87 -21.11 -19.12
C ASN A 275 21.76 -20.83 -20.14
N VAL A 276 21.84 -21.52 -21.29
CA VAL A 276 20.90 -21.37 -22.42
C VAL A 276 19.45 -21.74 -22.11
N ASP A 277 19.21 -22.45 -21.00
CA ASP A 277 17.85 -22.80 -20.56
C ASP A 277 17.18 -21.64 -19.80
N VAL A 278 17.95 -20.62 -19.38
CA VAL A 278 17.38 -19.41 -18.76
C VAL A 278 16.58 -18.68 -19.81
N VAL A 279 15.40 -18.21 -19.42
CA VAL A 279 14.56 -17.39 -20.29
C VAL A 279 14.67 -15.91 -19.94
N ARG A 280 14.57 -15.05 -20.95
CA ARG A 280 14.47 -13.58 -20.90
C ARG A 280 13.11 -13.08 -21.37
N SER A 281 12.83 -11.80 -21.13
CA SER A 281 11.67 -11.13 -21.73
C SER A 281 11.71 -11.18 -23.25
N TRP A 282 10.55 -11.06 -23.88
CA TRP A 282 10.44 -11.07 -25.34
C TRP A 282 9.47 -10.00 -25.83
N TRP A 283 9.59 -9.66 -27.11
CA TRP A 283 8.73 -8.70 -27.76
C TRP A 283 7.61 -9.42 -28.49
N ALA A 284 6.41 -9.41 -27.91
CA ALA A 284 5.29 -10.21 -28.38
C ALA A 284 4.50 -9.59 -29.53
N ASP A 285 3.82 -10.42 -30.30
CA ASP A 285 2.78 -9.99 -31.23
C ASP A 285 1.43 -9.74 -30.52
N GLU A 286 0.51 -9.10 -31.22
CA GLU A 286 -0.80 -8.74 -30.69
C GLU A 286 -1.64 -9.97 -30.31
N ASP A 287 -1.54 -11.06 -31.05
CA ASP A 287 -2.28 -12.30 -30.79
C ASP A 287 -1.84 -12.94 -29.47
N THR A 288 -0.53 -12.99 -29.23
CA THR A 288 0.05 -13.46 -27.97
C THR A 288 -0.40 -12.58 -26.82
N VAL A 289 -0.32 -11.25 -26.97
CA VAL A 289 -0.75 -10.31 -25.92
C VAL A 289 -2.25 -10.45 -25.62
N ARG A 290 -3.10 -10.60 -26.63
CA ARG A 290 -4.55 -10.79 -26.47
C ARG A 290 -4.89 -12.12 -25.81
N SER A 291 -4.27 -13.23 -26.25
CA SER A 291 -4.51 -14.56 -25.66
C SER A 291 -4.07 -14.65 -24.20
N LEU A 292 -3.11 -13.83 -23.78
CA LEU A 292 -2.69 -13.68 -22.39
C LEU A 292 -3.49 -12.63 -21.61
N HIS A 293 -4.52 -12.01 -22.19
CA HIS A 293 -5.32 -10.93 -21.57
C HIS A 293 -4.49 -9.73 -21.09
N LEU A 294 -3.43 -9.39 -21.83
CA LEU A 294 -2.47 -8.31 -21.52
C LEU A 294 -2.52 -7.14 -22.51
N ASP A 295 -3.57 -7.06 -23.32
CA ASP A 295 -3.78 -5.97 -24.27
C ASP A 295 -3.84 -4.62 -23.55
N ARG A 296 -3.14 -3.63 -24.13
CA ARG A 296 -3.10 -2.25 -23.66
C ARG A 296 -3.90 -1.40 -24.62
N GLU A 297 -4.66 -0.44 -24.09
CA GLU A 297 -5.58 0.37 -24.89
C GLU A 297 -4.94 1.62 -25.51
N SER A 298 -3.72 1.95 -25.10
CA SER A 298 -2.93 3.03 -25.71
C SER A 298 -1.45 2.70 -25.67
N ASP A 299 -0.72 3.35 -26.57
CA ASP A 299 0.74 3.27 -26.66
C ASP A 299 1.45 4.19 -25.65
N ASP A 300 0.71 4.81 -24.71
CA ASP A 300 1.32 5.58 -23.63
C ASP A 300 2.22 4.66 -22.77
N PRO A 301 3.45 5.11 -22.45
CA PRO A 301 4.37 4.35 -21.63
C PRO A 301 3.81 3.95 -20.26
N GLY A 302 4.11 2.71 -19.85
CA GLY A 302 3.62 2.08 -18.63
C GLY A 302 3.72 0.56 -18.67
N THR A 303 3.07 -0.10 -17.72
CA THR A 303 3.15 -1.52 -17.45
C THR A 303 1.78 -2.05 -17.06
N SER A 304 1.46 -3.24 -17.55
CA SER A 304 0.31 -4.03 -17.17
C SER A 304 0.79 -5.22 -16.37
N PHE A 305 0.34 -5.33 -15.12
CA PHE A 305 0.54 -6.50 -14.28
C PHE A 305 -0.75 -7.30 -14.21
N LEU A 306 -0.73 -8.54 -14.72
CA LEU A 306 -1.86 -9.47 -14.65
C LEU A 306 -1.63 -10.49 -13.55
N ILE A 307 -2.36 -10.33 -12.46
CA ILE A 307 -2.38 -11.24 -11.31
C ILE A 307 -3.35 -12.37 -11.64
N VAL A 308 -2.82 -13.59 -11.76
CA VAL A 308 -3.61 -14.77 -12.16
C VAL A 308 -4.13 -15.49 -10.93
N GLY A 309 -5.43 -15.78 -10.86
CA GLY A 309 -6.06 -16.34 -9.66
C GLY A 309 -6.13 -15.31 -8.52
N ALA A 310 -6.55 -14.09 -8.85
CA ALA A 310 -6.67 -12.99 -7.91
C ALA A 310 -7.71 -13.32 -6.82
N HIS A 311 -7.40 -13.02 -5.57
CA HIS A 311 -8.28 -13.25 -4.43
C HIS A 311 -8.10 -12.22 -3.33
N ASP A 312 -9.10 -12.12 -2.45
CA ASP A 312 -9.13 -11.16 -1.35
C ASP A 312 -9.49 -11.86 -0.04
N VAL A 313 -8.48 -12.25 0.75
CA VAL A 313 -8.67 -12.97 2.02
C VAL A 313 -9.21 -12.04 3.10
N ALA A 314 -8.84 -10.76 3.08
CA ALA A 314 -9.33 -9.77 4.04
C ALA A 314 -10.86 -9.62 3.99
N SER A 315 -11.50 -9.96 2.87
CA SER A 315 -12.96 -9.92 2.72
C SER A 315 -13.68 -11.00 3.55
N LEU A 316 -13.01 -12.11 3.87
CA LEU A 316 -13.56 -13.24 4.61
C LEU A 316 -13.60 -13.01 6.13
N ALA A 317 -12.75 -12.11 6.65
CA ALA A 317 -12.70 -11.80 8.09
C ALA A 317 -13.91 -10.99 8.58
N GLY A 318 -14.65 -10.34 7.68
CA GLY A 318 -15.90 -9.61 7.96
C GLY A 318 -17.17 -10.41 7.73
N ALA A 319 -17.09 -11.56 7.04
CA ALA A 319 -18.22 -12.38 6.66
C ALA A 319 -18.21 -13.70 7.45
N ARG A 320 -18.72 -13.67 8.69
CA ARG A 320 -19.27 -14.87 9.32
C ARG A 320 -20.70 -15.05 8.83
N SER A 321 -20.86 -15.68 7.68
CA SER A 321 -22.11 -16.32 7.30
C SER A 321 -21.76 -17.67 6.71
N ASP A 322 -22.31 -18.74 7.31
CA ASP A 322 -22.23 -20.09 6.82
C ASP A 322 -22.83 -20.20 5.41
N GLY A 323 -22.31 -21.17 4.64
CA GLY A 323 -22.36 -21.21 3.19
C GLY A 323 -23.73 -21.17 2.53
N ASP A 324 -23.78 -20.43 1.43
CA ASP A 324 -24.74 -20.58 0.34
C ASP A 324 -23.98 -20.41 -1.00
N PRO A 325 -24.23 -21.22 -2.05
CA PRO A 325 -23.48 -21.17 -3.33
C PRO A 325 -23.76 -19.94 -4.21
N GLY A 326 -24.55 -18.98 -3.74
CA GLY A 326 -24.82 -17.70 -4.43
C GLY A 326 -23.73 -16.63 -4.27
N ASP A 327 -22.64 -16.93 -3.56
CA ASP A 327 -21.65 -15.97 -3.03
C ASP A 327 -20.59 -15.48 -4.07
N ASP A 328 -20.60 -16.02 -5.29
CA ASP A 328 -19.56 -15.77 -6.30
C ASP A 328 -19.76 -14.45 -7.08
N GLU A 329 -21.02 -14.08 -7.38
CA GLU A 329 -21.37 -12.79 -7.98
C GLU A 329 -21.10 -11.64 -6.99
N ASP A 330 -21.53 -11.84 -5.75
CA ASP A 330 -21.21 -10.93 -4.65
C ASP A 330 -19.68 -10.78 -4.46
N SER A 331 -18.88 -11.81 -4.78
CA SER A 331 -17.43 -11.76 -4.65
C SER A 331 -16.76 -10.77 -5.61
N LEU A 332 -17.09 -10.80 -6.90
CA LEU A 332 -16.52 -9.86 -7.88
C LEU A 332 -16.97 -8.41 -7.62
N GLU A 333 -18.25 -8.22 -7.28
CA GLU A 333 -18.77 -6.89 -6.94
C GLU A 333 -18.14 -6.34 -5.65
N ARG A 334 -17.89 -7.21 -4.65
CA ARG A 334 -17.13 -6.83 -3.43
C ARG A 334 -15.72 -6.41 -3.78
N MET A 335 -14.99 -7.19 -4.61
CA MET A 335 -13.65 -6.82 -5.05
C MET A 335 -13.64 -5.48 -5.79
N HIS A 336 -14.59 -5.27 -6.71
CA HIS A 336 -14.76 -4.01 -7.44
C HIS A 336 -14.93 -2.84 -6.46
N ARG A 337 -15.92 -2.93 -5.56
CA ARG A 337 -16.19 -1.87 -4.57
C ARG A 337 -15.00 -1.61 -3.66
N ARG A 338 -14.28 -2.64 -3.23
CA ARG A 338 -13.09 -2.49 -2.39
C ARG A 338 -11.96 -1.77 -3.11
N LEU A 339 -11.70 -2.10 -4.38
CA LEU A 339 -10.71 -1.39 -5.19
C LEU A 339 -11.08 0.09 -5.34
N VAL A 340 -12.32 0.38 -5.72
CA VAL A 340 -12.83 1.76 -5.85
C VAL A 340 -12.70 2.53 -4.54
N GLN A 341 -13.14 1.95 -3.42
CA GLN A 341 -13.04 2.57 -2.10
C GLN A 341 -11.59 2.76 -1.65
N ALA A 342 -10.71 1.79 -1.90
CA ALA A 342 -9.29 1.89 -1.58
C ALA A 342 -8.63 3.03 -2.36
N LEU A 343 -8.91 3.14 -3.66
CA LEU A 343 -8.41 4.22 -4.52
C LEU A 343 -8.94 5.59 -4.04
N GLY A 344 -10.25 5.70 -3.80
CA GLY A 344 -10.89 6.93 -3.33
C GLY A 344 -10.40 7.37 -1.95
N ARG A 345 -10.16 6.44 -1.04
CA ARG A 345 -9.64 6.75 0.31
C ARG A 345 -8.17 7.15 0.29
N ASN A 346 -7.34 6.45 -0.48
CA ASN A 346 -5.89 6.61 -0.40
C ASN A 346 -5.36 7.69 -1.35
N PHE A 347 -6.00 7.92 -2.50
CA PHE A 347 -5.49 8.79 -3.56
C PHE A 347 -6.41 9.94 -3.95
N TRP A 348 -7.46 10.24 -3.17
CA TRP A 348 -8.35 11.38 -3.47
C TRP A 348 -7.58 12.66 -3.77
N ALA A 349 -6.53 12.95 -3.01
CA ALA A 349 -5.73 14.15 -3.15
C ALA A 349 -4.84 14.17 -4.41
N ALA A 350 -4.39 13.01 -4.88
CA ALA A 350 -3.67 12.87 -6.14
C ALA A 350 -4.61 13.06 -7.35
N MET A 351 -5.89 12.72 -7.19
CA MET A 351 -6.94 12.89 -8.20
C MET A 351 -7.64 14.26 -8.14
N THR A 352 -7.41 15.05 -7.08
CA THR A 352 -7.99 16.38 -6.93
C THR A 352 -7.28 17.40 -7.82
N THR A 353 -8.07 18.10 -8.64
CA THR A 353 -7.66 19.24 -9.47
C THR A 353 -7.85 20.57 -8.75
N GLY A 354 -7.27 21.67 -9.24
CA GLY A 354 -7.60 22.99 -8.72
C GLY A 354 -6.84 24.12 -9.42
N GLY A 355 -7.55 25.20 -9.76
CA GLY A 355 -7.02 26.23 -10.67
C GLY A 355 -6.64 25.62 -12.02
N ASP A 356 -5.50 26.03 -12.57
CA ASP A 356 -4.95 25.49 -13.83
C ASP A 356 -4.15 24.19 -13.63
N ARG A 357 -4.10 23.64 -12.41
CA ARG A 357 -3.31 22.44 -12.10
C ARG A 357 -4.10 21.17 -12.40
N GLN A 358 -3.57 20.39 -13.34
CA GLN A 358 -4.00 19.02 -13.65
C GLN A 358 -3.80 18.08 -12.44
N PRO A 359 -4.59 17.00 -12.33
CA PRO A 359 -4.38 16.01 -11.28
C PRO A 359 -3.06 15.27 -11.50
N LEU A 360 -2.54 14.63 -10.45
CA LEU A 360 -1.37 13.76 -10.56
C LEU A 360 -1.75 12.35 -11.05
N LEU A 361 -2.97 11.93 -10.73
CA LEU A 361 -3.51 10.60 -10.96
C LEU A 361 -4.92 10.66 -11.54
N GLU A 362 -5.25 9.74 -12.42
CA GLU A 362 -6.60 9.30 -12.72
C GLU A 362 -6.70 7.81 -12.43
N ALA A 363 -7.76 7.38 -11.74
CA ALA A 363 -7.95 5.98 -11.40
C ALA A 363 -9.35 5.48 -11.80
N SER A 364 -9.43 4.25 -12.30
CA SER A 364 -10.70 3.59 -12.61
C SER A 364 -10.65 2.09 -12.33
N VAL A 365 -11.83 1.51 -12.13
CA VAL A 365 -12.03 0.07 -11.93
C VAL A 365 -13.10 -0.41 -12.89
N ARG A 366 -12.87 -1.51 -13.59
CA ARG A 366 -13.89 -2.19 -14.41
C ARG A 366 -13.91 -3.68 -14.12
N THR A 367 -15.05 -4.31 -14.36
CA THR A 367 -15.22 -5.75 -14.15
C THR A 367 -15.81 -6.39 -15.38
N GLN A 368 -15.24 -7.52 -15.79
CA GLN A 368 -15.58 -8.27 -16.98
C GLN A 368 -15.82 -9.76 -16.64
N ARG A 369 -16.58 -10.43 -17.49
CA ARG A 369 -16.70 -11.89 -17.55
C ARG A 369 -16.38 -12.34 -18.96
N ASN A 370 -15.36 -13.20 -19.12
CA ASN A 370 -14.88 -13.66 -20.42
C ASN A 370 -14.54 -12.52 -21.41
N GLY A 371 -14.16 -11.35 -20.89
CA GLY A 371 -13.88 -10.15 -21.68
C GLY A 371 -15.09 -9.23 -21.94
N ASP A 372 -16.31 -9.71 -21.68
CA ASP A 372 -17.53 -8.89 -21.80
C ASP A 372 -17.73 -8.03 -20.54
N GLU A 373 -18.24 -6.81 -20.70
CA GLU A 373 -18.51 -5.89 -19.59
C GLU A 373 -19.56 -6.49 -18.63
N PHE A 374 -19.18 -6.63 -17.36
CA PHE A 374 -20.09 -7.07 -16.28
C PHE A 374 -20.47 -5.89 -15.39
N LEU A 375 -19.48 -5.15 -14.87
CA LEU A 375 -19.68 -3.84 -14.26
C LEU A 375 -18.98 -2.80 -15.11
N LYS A 376 -19.72 -1.75 -15.44
CA LYS A 376 -19.21 -0.60 -16.18
C LYS A 376 -18.00 -0.01 -15.47
N GLU A 377 -17.06 0.51 -16.25
CA GLU A 377 -15.91 1.22 -15.71
C GLU A 377 -16.33 2.38 -14.81
N GLU A 378 -15.95 2.29 -13.54
CA GLU A 378 -16.17 3.30 -12.51
C GLU A 378 -14.89 4.12 -12.35
N ARG A 379 -14.92 5.38 -12.83
CA ARG A 379 -13.86 6.35 -12.59
C ARG A 379 -14.01 6.92 -11.18
N VAL A 380 -12.93 6.91 -10.41
CA VAL A 380 -12.95 7.34 -9.01
C VAL A 380 -12.96 8.86 -8.94
N ASP A 381 -14.08 9.45 -8.51
CA ASP A 381 -14.23 10.89 -8.33
C ASP A 381 -13.94 11.30 -6.86
N PRO A 382 -12.85 12.03 -6.59
CA PRO A 382 -12.49 12.43 -5.23
C PRO A 382 -13.53 13.34 -4.55
N VAL A 383 -14.36 14.07 -5.31
CA VAL A 383 -15.41 14.94 -4.77
C VAL A 383 -16.58 14.12 -4.22
N ILE A 384 -16.81 12.92 -4.76
CA ILE A 384 -17.86 12.01 -4.25
C ILE A 384 -17.37 11.29 -2.99
N TYR A 385 -16.14 10.76 -2.99
CA TYR A 385 -15.62 9.96 -1.87
C TYR A 385 -15.09 10.78 -0.69
N GLN A 386 -14.59 11.99 -0.93
CA GLN A 386 -13.94 12.83 0.06
C GLN A 386 -14.29 14.32 -0.16
N PRO A 387 -15.58 14.71 -0.15
CA PRO A 387 -16.01 16.04 -0.59
C PRO A 387 -15.34 17.19 0.17
N ALA A 388 -15.32 17.14 1.51
CA ALA A 388 -14.72 18.21 2.30
C ALA A 388 -13.21 18.28 2.08
N ARG A 389 -12.52 17.13 2.06
CA ARG A 389 -11.07 17.11 1.88
C ARG A 389 -10.66 17.55 0.47
N SER A 390 -11.40 17.12 -0.55
CA SER A 390 -11.23 17.54 -1.94
C SER A 390 -11.47 19.04 -2.11
N ARG A 391 -12.52 19.59 -1.48
CA ARG A 391 -12.76 21.05 -1.41
C ARG A 391 -11.60 21.79 -0.77
N ALA A 392 -11.07 21.28 0.35
CA ALA A 392 -9.93 21.90 1.02
C ALA A 392 -8.71 22.00 0.08
N LEU A 393 -8.38 20.89 -0.59
CA LEU A 393 -7.25 20.84 -1.50
C LEU A 393 -7.49 21.65 -2.79
N GLN A 394 -8.70 21.63 -3.35
CA GLN A 394 -9.11 22.49 -4.48
C GLN A 394 -8.88 23.96 -4.16
N ALA A 395 -9.32 24.43 -2.99
CA ALA A 395 -9.12 25.81 -2.56
C ALA A 395 -7.63 26.16 -2.45
N PHE A 396 -6.81 25.28 -1.88
CA PHE A 396 -5.36 25.47 -1.80
C PHE A 396 -4.70 25.54 -3.18
N LEU A 397 -5.02 24.60 -4.08
CA LEU A 397 -4.44 24.55 -5.42
C LEU A 397 -4.90 25.74 -6.29
N GLY A 398 -6.12 26.21 -6.10
CA GLY A 398 -6.67 27.38 -6.78
C GLY A 398 -6.32 28.73 -6.13
N GLY A 399 -5.59 28.76 -5.01
CA GLY A 399 -5.24 30.00 -4.31
C GLY A 399 -6.42 30.70 -3.59
N ASN A 400 -7.51 29.98 -3.32
CA ASN A 400 -8.77 30.50 -2.79
C ASN A 400 -8.97 30.20 -1.29
N THR A 401 -7.88 30.11 -0.54
CA THR A 401 -7.90 29.87 0.91
C THR A 401 -8.01 31.18 1.68
N VAL A 402 -8.68 31.14 2.84
CA VAL A 402 -8.79 32.27 3.78
C VAL A 402 -7.91 32.04 5.00
N GLU A 403 -7.63 33.09 5.77
CA GLU A 403 -6.90 32.93 7.04
C GLU A 403 -7.77 32.27 8.13
N ARG A 404 -9.09 32.45 8.06
CA ARG A 404 -10.07 31.96 9.05
C ARG A 404 -11.41 31.67 8.38
N ILE A 405 -12.09 30.62 8.86
CA ILE A 405 -13.44 30.25 8.40
C ILE A 405 -14.45 31.19 9.05
N THR A 406 -15.20 31.91 8.23
CA THR A 406 -16.30 32.81 8.63
C THR A 406 -17.65 32.37 8.06
N GLU A 407 -17.64 31.58 6.99
CA GLU A 407 -18.81 31.07 6.29
C GLU A 407 -18.61 29.59 5.92
N VAL A 408 -19.72 28.85 5.78
CA VAL A 408 -19.71 27.45 5.35
C VAL A 408 -19.11 27.34 3.94
N GLY A 409 -18.27 26.33 3.71
CA GLY A 409 -17.60 26.12 2.42
C GLY A 409 -16.29 26.89 2.26
N GLN A 410 -15.95 27.80 3.17
CA GLN A 410 -14.62 28.40 3.20
C GLN A 410 -13.57 27.40 3.69
N VAL A 411 -12.33 27.58 3.22
CA VAL A 411 -11.19 26.75 3.58
C VAL A 411 -10.12 27.64 4.21
N ALA A 412 -9.85 27.43 5.50
CA ALA A 412 -8.77 28.12 6.18
C ALA A 412 -7.43 27.44 5.92
N ALA A 413 -6.39 28.22 5.65
CA ALA A 413 -5.02 27.72 5.49
C ALA A 413 -4.05 28.38 6.48
N VAL A 414 -3.20 27.58 7.12
CA VAL A 414 -2.14 28.05 8.01
C VAL A 414 -0.86 27.24 7.82
N THR A 415 0.28 27.87 8.05
CA THR A 415 1.58 27.16 8.03
C THR A 415 1.85 26.48 9.36
N VAL A 416 2.33 25.23 9.32
CA VAL A 416 2.80 24.47 10.48
C VAL A 416 4.29 24.15 10.31
N PRO A 417 5.15 24.52 11.27
CA PRO A 417 6.59 24.28 11.15
C PRO A 417 6.95 22.80 11.41
N LEU A 418 7.79 22.26 10.54
CA LEU A 418 8.49 20.98 10.70
C LEU A 418 10.00 21.24 10.72
N LYS A 419 10.64 20.97 11.87
CA LYS A 419 12.11 21.01 11.96
C LYS A 419 12.70 19.71 11.42
N VAL A 420 13.25 19.76 10.21
CA VAL A 420 13.97 18.67 9.56
C VAL A 420 15.38 18.59 10.17
N PRO A 421 15.78 17.46 10.77
CA PRO A 421 17.12 17.30 11.32
C PRO A 421 18.15 17.16 10.20
N ASP A 422 19.41 17.46 10.50
CA ASP A 422 20.53 17.14 9.62
C ASP A 422 20.66 15.62 9.44
N ILE A 423 21.03 15.20 8.24
CA ILE A 423 21.50 13.85 7.93
C ILE A 423 22.84 13.62 8.65
N GLU A 424 23.02 12.44 9.22
CA GLU A 424 24.25 12.06 9.92
C GLU A 424 25.46 12.20 8.97
N GLY A 425 26.48 12.92 9.42
CA GLY A 425 27.67 13.21 8.61
C GLY A 425 27.51 14.30 7.54
N ARG A 426 26.35 14.99 7.45
CA ARG A 426 26.12 16.12 6.53
C ARG A 426 25.53 17.34 7.25
N PRO A 427 26.35 18.13 7.97
CA PRO A 427 25.88 19.35 8.63
C PRO A 427 25.24 20.35 7.66
N GLY A 428 24.14 20.97 8.04
CA GLY A 428 23.42 21.95 7.21
C GLY A 428 22.50 21.33 6.15
N SER A 429 22.23 20.02 6.23
CA SER A 429 21.25 19.33 5.39
C SER A 429 19.83 19.38 5.95
N GLY A 430 19.66 19.87 7.19
CA GLY A 430 18.38 20.10 7.86
C GLY A 430 17.96 21.57 7.83
N GLY A 431 16.71 21.82 8.23
CA GLY A 431 16.11 23.15 8.21
C GLY A 431 14.68 23.18 8.72
N GLU A 432 14.03 24.33 8.61
CA GLU A 432 12.61 24.46 8.96
C GLU A 432 11.74 24.42 7.70
N HIS A 433 11.04 23.30 7.53
CA HIS A 433 10.03 23.15 6.51
C HIS A 433 8.69 23.74 6.97
N ARG A 434 8.00 24.40 6.04
CA ARG A 434 6.68 25.01 6.27
C ARG A 434 5.60 24.13 5.64
N ALA A 435 5.06 23.21 6.42
CA ALA A 435 3.91 22.41 6.01
C ALA A 435 2.65 23.29 5.98
N VAL A 436 1.67 22.94 5.13
CA VAL A 436 0.41 23.68 5.01
C VAL A 436 -0.71 22.85 5.62
N LEU A 437 -1.42 23.44 6.58
CA LEU A 437 -2.62 22.87 7.18
C LEU A 437 -3.86 23.58 6.60
N LEU A 438 -4.78 22.78 6.08
CA LEU A 438 -6.07 23.21 5.57
C LEU A 438 -7.17 22.73 6.50
N VAL A 439 -8.15 23.57 6.79
CA VAL A 439 -9.33 23.23 7.61
C VAL A 439 -10.60 23.69 6.89
N THR A 440 -11.62 22.85 6.89
CA THR A 440 -12.93 23.12 6.27
C THR A 440 -14.03 22.41 7.06
N ASP A 441 -15.28 22.81 6.86
CA ASP A 441 -16.45 22.10 7.42
C ASP A 441 -16.48 20.64 6.98
N ALA A 442 -16.96 19.75 7.86
CA ALA A 442 -17.10 18.33 7.54
C ALA A 442 -18.34 18.09 6.65
N SER A 443 -18.26 17.05 5.82
CA SER A 443 -19.40 16.44 5.14
C SER A 443 -19.54 14.98 5.58
N ASP A 444 -20.76 14.45 5.55
CA ASP A 444 -21.07 13.09 6.00
C ASP A 444 -20.32 12.02 5.20
N ALA A 445 -20.04 12.27 3.93
CA ALA A 445 -19.35 11.34 3.04
C ALA A 445 -17.84 11.19 3.34
N ASP A 446 -17.20 12.15 4.03
CA ASP A 446 -15.79 12.05 4.43
C ASP A 446 -15.56 11.10 5.62
N GLY A 447 -16.64 10.50 6.16
CA GLY A 447 -16.61 9.62 7.31
C GLY A 447 -16.56 10.37 8.64
N ARG A 448 -15.69 9.94 9.56
CA ARG A 448 -15.66 10.51 10.92
C ARG A 448 -15.14 11.96 10.88
N PRO A 449 -15.85 12.94 11.47
CA PRO A 449 -15.38 14.32 11.54
C PRO A 449 -14.25 14.48 12.56
N ASN A 450 -13.67 15.68 12.59
CA ASN A 450 -12.63 16.12 13.53
C ASN A 450 -11.31 15.36 13.38
N GLN A 451 -10.93 15.12 12.13
CA GLN A 451 -9.74 14.40 11.74
C GLN A 451 -8.79 15.25 10.91
N VAL A 452 -7.49 14.97 11.03
CA VAL A 452 -6.44 15.49 10.17
C VAL A 452 -5.92 14.35 9.30
N THR A 453 -5.97 14.54 7.99
CA THR A 453 -5.36 13.64 6.99
C THR A 453 -4.03 14.23 6.56
N ALA A 454 -2.93 13.52 6.81
CA ALA A 454 -1.58 13.96 6.47
C ALA A 454 -1.05 13.24 5.23
N MET A 455 -0.37 13.98 4.36
CA MET A 455 0.22 13.47 3.12
C MET A 455 1.54 14.18 2.80
N ARG A 456 2.28 13.61 1.85
CA ARG A 456 3.50 14.16 1.25
C ARG A 456 3.40 14.20 -0.28
N GLY A 457 4.48 14.54 -0.97
CA GLY A 457 4.52 14.94 -2.38
C GLY A 457 3.64 14.20 -3.39
N ASN A 458 3.59 12.87 -3.36
CA ASN A 458 2.75 12.08 -4.27
C ASN A 458 1.24 12.19 -3.99
N ARG A 459 0.84 12.97 -2.97
CA ARG A 459 -0.53 13.20 -2.49
C ARG A 459 -1.28 11.90 -2.17
N MET A 460 -0.54 10.86 -1.79
CA MET A 460 -1.12 9.68 -1.18
C MET A 460 -1.38 9.97 0.31
N THR A 461 -2.54 9.57 0.81
CA THR A 461 -2.85 9.63 2.24
C THR A 461 -1.87 8.75 3.00
N VAL A 462 -1.06 9.34 3.89
CA VAL A 462 -0.15 8.59 4.77
C VAL A 462 -0.89 8.18 6.03
N LYS A 463 -1.49 9.12 6.75
CA LYS A 463 -2.24 8.81 7.98
C LYS A 463 -3.43 9.72 8.17
N THR A 464 -4.44 9.21 8.86
CA THR A 464 -5.59 10.00 9.33
C THR A 464 -5.67 9.87 10.85
N SER A 465 -5.72 11.00 11.57
CA SER A 465 -5.74 11.01 13.04
C SER A 465 -6.80 11.97 13.58
N ARG A 466 -7.48 11.58 14.66
CA ARG A 466 -8.39 12.49 15.39
C ARG A 466 -7.60 13.59 16.09
N VAL A 467 -8.21 14.78 16.17
CA VAL A 467 -7.68 15.89 16.96
C VAL A 467 -8.19 15.77 18.40
N PRO A 468 -7.31 15.58 19.40
CA PRO A 468 -7.71 15.45 20.80
C PRO A 468 -8.05 16.81 21.42
N ASP A 469 -8.76 16.81 22.56
CA ASP A 469 -9.08 18.00 23.38
C ASP A 469 -9.60 19.21 22.59
N LEU A 470 -10.62 18.99 21.78
CA LEU A 470 -11.34 20.05 21.09
C LEU A 470 -12.23 20.84 22.07
N PRO A 471 -12.38 22.17 21.89
CA PRO A 471 -13.34 22.96 22.65
C PRO A 471 -14.77 22.39 22.57
N LEU A 472 -15.53 22.55 23.65
CA LEU A 472 -16.95 22.20 23.66
C LEU A 472 -17.71 23.10 22.67
N GLY A 473 -18.51 22.50 21.80
CA GLY A 473 -19.26 23.21 20.77
C GLY A 473 -18.45 23.55 19.51
N THR A 474 -17.28 22.92 19.29
CA THR A 474 -16.59 22.97 18.00
C THR A 474 -17.45 22.34 16.91
N ASP A 475 -17.69 23.09 15.83
CA ASP A 475 -18.38 22.59 14.65
C ASP A 475 -17.56 21.46 13.99
N PRO A 476 -18.22 20.40 13.47
CA PRO A 476 -17.55 19.31 12.77
C PRO A 476 -16.69 19.80 11.61
N PHE A 477 -15.42 19.39 11.56
CA PHE A 477 -14.49 19.79 10.50
C PHE A 477 -13.73 18.60 9.90
N GLN A 478 -13.15 18.82 8.72
CA GLN A 478 -12.08 17.99 8.16
C GLN A 478 -10.83 18.86 7.97
N ALA A 479 -9.66 18.26 8.22
CA ALA A 479 -8.39 18.94 8.06
C ALA A 479 -7.41 18.11 7.21
N VAL A 480 -6.56 18.81 6.46
CA VAL A 480 -5.56 18.23 5.56
C VAL A 480 -4.20 18.86 5.85
N LEU A 481 -3.19 18.05 6.15
CA LEU A 481 -1.82 18.49 6.35
C LEU A 481 -0.97 18.09 5.14
N LEU A 482 -0.50 19.09 4.40
CA LEU A 482 0.39 18.97 3.26
C LEU A 482 1.84 19.20 3.72
N ALA A 483 2.68 18.17 3.67
CA ALA A 483 4.08 18.27 4.06
C ALA A 483 5.02 17.85 2.91
N GLY A 484 6.31 18.16 3.04
CA GLY A 484 7.29 17.89 1.99
C GLY A 484 6.92 18.63 0.71
N ARG A 485 6.98 17.93 -0.43
CA ARG A 485 6.64 18.53 -1.73
C ARG A 485 5.14 18.84 -1.89
N ALA A 486 4.26 18.25 -1.07
CA ALA A 486 2.82 18.54 -1.15
C ALA A 486 2.47 19.97 -0.68
N ALA A 487 3.33 20.59 0.13
CA ALA A 487 3.17 21.98 0.57
C ALA A 487 3.35 23.01 -0.57
N GLY A 488 3.79 22.57 -1.76
CA GLY A 488 4.03 23.39 -2.95
C GLY A 488 5.51 23.77 -3.13
N ASP A 489 5.88 24.12 -4.36
CA ASP A 489 7.28 24.35 -4.76
C ASP A 489 7.96 25.53 -4.05
N GLY A 490 7.17 26.47 -3.51
CA GLY A 490 7.66 27.61 -2.73
C GLY A 490 7.91 27.30 -1.25
N ALA A 491 7.60 26.08 -0.78
CA ALA A 491 7.80 25.72 0.61
C ALA A 491 9.30 25.48 0.91
N PRO A 492 9.91 26.20 1.88
CA PRO A 492 11.30 26.01 2.23
C PRO A 492 11.55 24.57 2.71
N PHE A 493 12.72 24.01 2.39
CA PHE A 493 13.15 22.66 2.75
C PHE A 493 12.17 21.54 2.36
N ALA A 494 11.36 21.72 1.30
CA ALA A 494 10.36 20.75 0.89
C ALA A 494 10.95 19.40 0.45
N ALA A 495 12.11 19.41 -0.23
CA ALA A 495 12.78 18.19 -0.68
C ALA A 495 13.38 17.41 0.50
N GLU A 496 13.99 18.12 1.44
CA GLU A 496 14.58 17.57 2.65
C GLU A 496 13.50 17.02 3.59
N ALA A 497 12.37 17.73 3.72
CA ALA A 497 11.20 17.24 4.46
C ALA A 497 10.57 16.01 3.79
N GLU A 498 10.49 15.97 2.46
CA GLU A 498 10.01 14.79 1.72
C GLU A 498 10.87 13.57 2.03
N GLU A 499 12.20 13.71 1.94
CA GLU A 499 13.14 12.64 2.25
C GLU A 499 13.04 12.19 3.70
N PHE A 500 13.01 13.14 4.64
CA PHE A 500 12.89 12.88 6.07
C PHE A 500 11.61 12.10 6.40
N LEU A 501 10.46 12.60 5.93
CA LEU A 501 9.17 11.95 6.19
C LEU A 501 9.09 10.58 5.53
N ARG A 502 9.62 10.42 4.31
CA ARG A 502 9.69 9.12 3.62
C ARG A 502 10.49 8.10 4.43
N THR A 503 11.66 8.47 4.97
CA THR A 503 12.43 7.53 5.81
C THR A 503 11.69 7.13 7.08
N SER A 504 10.71 7.91 7.54
CA SER A 504 9.89 7.60 8.71
C SER A 504 8.64 6.75 8.43
N GLU A 505 8.38 6.45 7.15
CA GLU A 505 7.25 5.61 6.75
C GLU A 505 7.64 4.14 6.85
N PRO A 506 6.83 3.29 7.50
CA PRO A 506 6.99 1.85 7.40
C PRO A 506 6.60 1.39 5.98
N PRO A 507 6.85 0.12 5.64
CA PRO A 507 6.53 -0.41 4.32
C PRO A 507 5.08 -0.25 3.87
N GLU A 508 4.12 -0.29 4.79
CA GLU A 508 2.69 -0.12 4.49
C GLU A 508 2.30 1.34 4.20
N HIS A 509 3.26 2.26 4.35
CA HIS A 509 3.11 3.69 4.15
C HIS A 509 1.98 4.35 4.98
N ASN A 510 1.54 3.75 6.08
CA ASN A 510 0.30 4.14 6.79
C ASN A 510 0.50 5.03 8.03
N LYS A 511 1.75 5.41 8.33
CA LYS A 511 2.10 6.28 9.47
C LYS A 511 3.49 6.88 9.28
N TRP A 512 3.77 7.94 10.04
CA TRP A 512 5.13 8.41 10.29
C TRP A 512 5.54 8.00 11.69
N SER A 513 6.61 7.22 11.80
CA SER A 513 7.07 6.63 13.07
C SER A 513 8.59 6.46 13.09
N GLN A 514 9.12 5.93 14.19
CA GLN A 514 10.53 5.57 14.23
C GLN A 514 10.75 4.28 13.43
N THR A 515 11.47 4.38 12.32
CA THR A 515 11.93 3.25 11.50
C THR A 515 13.43 3.04 11.70
N GLU A 516 13.94 1.90 11.26
CA GLU A 516 15.37 1.62 11.25
C GLU A 516 16.13 2.56 10.30
N GLU A 517 15.59 2.80 9.09
CA GLU A 517 16.17 3.73 8.10
C GLU A 517 16.30 5.16 8.65
N LEU A 518 15.25 5.67 9.31
CA LEU A 518 15.27 6.98 9.97
C LEU A 518 16.35 7.05 11.06
N ARG A 519 16.50 5.96 11.83
CA ARG A 519 17.47 5.86 12.93
C ARG A 519 18.90 5.89 12.42
N MET A 520 19.16 5.23 11.30
CA MET A 520 20.48 5.12 10.67
C MET A 520 20.87 6.36 9.87
N ARG A 521 19.93 7.04 9.22
CA ARG A 521 20.24 8.18 8.32
C ARG A 521 20.33 9.51 9.04
N TYR A 522 19.56 9.70 10.11
CA TYR A 522 19.45 10.99 10.81
C TYR A 522 19.96 10.91 12.26
N SER A 523 19.14 10.36 13.16
CA SER A 523 19.52 10.08 14.55
C SER A 523 18.44 9.26 15.25
N PRO A 524 18.75 8.59 16.37
CA PRO A 524 17.75 7.91 17.19
C PRO A 524 16.61 8.81 17.69
N SER A 525 16.87 10.11 17.86
CA SER A 525 15.89 11.07 18.37
C SER A 525 15.05 11.77 17.28
N ALA A 526 15.34 11.50 16.00
CA ALA A 526 14.73 12.19 14.86
C ALA A 526 13.20 12.06 14.82
N HIS A 527 12.66 10.92 15.26
CA HIS A 527 11.21 10.68 15.37
C HIS A 527 10.47 11.71 16.25
N ARG A 528 11.16 12.36 17.20
CA ARG A 528 10.57 13.43 18.03
C ARG A 528 10.13 14.63 17.20
N ARG A 529 10.73 14.87 16.03
CA ARG A 529 10.31 15.93 15.10
C ARG A 529 8.94 15.66 14.49
N ILE A 530 8.62 14.39 14.23
CA ILE A 530 7.30 13.95 13.75
C ILE A 530 6.23 14.13 14.84
N ALA A 531 6.56 13.79 16.08
CA ALA A 531 5.69 14.04 17.22
C ALA A 531 5.44 15.54 17.42
N ALA A 532 6.49 16.37 17.33
CA ALA A 532 6.37 17.82 17.40
C ALA A 532 5.50 18.40 16.28
N LEU A 533 5.63 17.92 15.04
CA LEU A 533 4.75 18.29 13.92
C LEU A 533 3.29 17.94 14.23
N THR A 534 3.04 16.75 14.77
CA THR A 534 1.68 16.31 15.13
C THR A 534 1.08 17.23 16.22
N THR A 535 1.85 17.58 17.25
CA THR A 535 1.44 18.52 18.29
C THR A 535 1.16 19.92 17.74
N ALA A 536 2.06 20.45 16.89
CA ALA A 536 1.91 21.75 16.27
C ALA A 536 0.67 21.81 15.35
N THR A 537 0.43 20.73 14.59
CA THR A 537 -0.77 20.59 13.74
C THR A 537 -2.04 20.60 14.58
N ASN A 538 -2.11 19.78 15.63
CA ASN A 538 -3.28 19.72 16.51
C ASN A 538 -3.55 21.08 17.19
N LYS A 539 -2.49 21.81 17.58
CA LYS A 539 -2.61 23.16 18.13
C LYS A 539 -3.16 24.14 17.09
N ALA A 540 -2.63 24.14 15.88
CA ALA A 540 -3.08 25.02 14.80
C ALA A 540 -4.54 24.75 14.41
N VAL A 541 -4.97 23.48 14.34
CA VAL A 541 -6.38 23.13 14.13
C VAL A 541 -7.25 23.74 15.23
N LYS A 542 -6.89 23.55 16.51
CA LYS A 542 -7.64 24.10 17.65
C LYS A 542 -7.78 25.61 17.58
N GLU A 543 -6.74 26.32 17.16
CA GLU A 543 -6.76 27.78 17.02
C GLU A 543 -7.68 28.25 15.88
N LEU A 544 -7.78 27.47 14.80
CA LEU A 544 -8.67 27.75 13.67
C LEU A 544 -10.14 27.44 13.97
N VAL A 545 -10.42 26.37 14.72
CA VAL A 545 -11.81 25.93 15.03
C VAL A 545 -12.35 26.47 16.36
N ALA A 546 -11.54 27.19 17.13
CA ALA A 546 -11.99 27.79 18.37
C ALA A 546 -12.97 28.94 18.09
N VAL A 547 -14.20 28.78 18.57
CA VAL A 547 -15.23 29.85 18.59
C VAL A 547 -14.66 31.07 19.33
N GLN A 548 -14.76 32.26 18.73
CA GLN A 548 -14.36 33.48 19.41
C GLN A 548 -15.13 33.64 20.72
N LYS A 549 -14.40 33.77 21.82
CA LYS A 549 -14.81 34.77 22.81
C LYS A 549 -14.53 36.11 22.15
N GLU A 550 -15.56 36.81 21.70
CA GLU A 550 -15.44 38.24 21.44
C GLU A 550 -14.64 38.82 22.62
N LYS A 551 -13.58 39.58 22.32
CA LYS A 551 -13.02 40.49 23.31
C LYS A 551 -14.19 41.35 23.73
N LYS A 552 -14.79 41.04 24.88
CA LYS A 552 -15.75 41.93 25.50
C LYS A 552 -15.00 43.23 25.70
N ASP A 553 -15.33 44.21 24.88
CA ASP A 553 -15.14 45.60 25.24
C ASP A 553 -15.61 45.74 26.69
N SER A 554 -14.72 46.26 27.51
CA SER A 554 -14.80 46.30 28.96
C SER A 554 -15.93 47.20 29.49
N ASN A 555 -16.97 47.48 28.70
CA ASN A 555 -17.93 48.54 29.02
C ASN A 555 -19.41 48.25 28.71
N GLY A 556 -19.85 46.98 28.59
CA GLY A 556 -21.21 46.76 28.06
C GLY A 556 -22.09 45.62 28.54
N THR A 557 -21.75 44.76 29.51
CA THR A 557 -22.70 43.67 29.90
C THR A 557 -22.74 43.29 31.39
N GLY A 558 -22.46 44.25 32.28
CA GLY A 558 -22.59 44.04 33.74
C GLY A 558 -24.02 43.94 34.28
N LYS A 559 -25.05 44.30 33.49
CA LYS A 559 -26.41 44.53 34.02
C LYS A 559 -27.49 43.48 33.70
N VAL A 560 -27.26 42.52 32.80
CA VAL A 560 -28.27 41.48 32.52
C VAL A 560 -28.09 40.24 33.41
N ARG A 561 -26.88 39.98 33.92
CA ARG A 561 -26.59 38.80 34.75
C ARG A 561 -27.09 38.91 36.21
N LYS A 562 -27.54 40.09 36.65
CA LYS A 562 -28.10 40.34 37.99
C LYS A 562 -29.64 40.33 38.05
N ARG A 563 -30.34 40.07 36.94
CA ARG A 563 -31.82 40.11 36.89
C ARG A 563 -32.52 38.80 36.49
N LEU A 564 -31.80 37.70 36.27
CA LEU A 564 -32.43 36.37 36.28
C LEU A 564 -32.15 35.67 37.62
N LYS A 565 -33.04 35.88 38.58
CA LYS A 565 -33.29 34.91 39.64
C LYS A 565 -34.45 34.02 39.18
N VAL A 566 -34.15 32.78 38.81
CA VAL A 566 -35.15 31.71 38.78
C VAL A 566 -35.10 31.08 40.16
N SER A 567 -36.02 31.47 41.05
CA SER A 567 -36.30 30.74 42.29
C SER A 567 -37.51 29.85 42.08
N GLY A 568 -37.26 28.57 41.86
CA GLY A 568 -38.25 27.51 41.98
C GLY A 568 -37.50 26.30 42.54
N LYS A 569 -37.88 25.84 43.73
CA LYS A 569 -37.37 24.58 44.30
C LYS A 569 -37.60 23.48 43.27
N ALA A 570 -36.51 22.99 42.68
CA ALA A 570 -36.53 21.75 41.91
C ALA A 570 -36.10 20.63 42.85
N ALA A 571 -37.00 19.66 43.02
CA ALA A 571 -36.68 18.34 43.53
C ALA A 571 -35.50 17.72 42.77
N ALA A 572 -34.79 16.83 43.45
CA ALA A 572 -33.65 16.04 43.00
C ALA A 572 -33.52 15.90 41.47
N LYS A 573 -32.40 16.39 40.92
CA LYS A 573 -31.91 16.00 39.59
C LYS A 573 -30.54 15.34 39.75
N GLY A 574 -30.53 14.03 39.54
CA GLY A 574 -29.35 13.18 39.58
C GLY A 574 -28.44 13.32 38.35
N ASN A 575 -27.24 12.79 38.56
CA ASN A 575 -26.19 12.41 37.61
C ASN A 575 -25.47 13.50 36.81
N THR A 576 -24.57 14.22 37.48
CA THR A 576 -23.25 14.52 36.89
C THR A 576 -22.45 13.22 36.84
N ALA A 577 -22.28 12.62 35.66
CA ALA A 577 -21.39 11.48 35.49
C ALA A 577 -19.95 11.94 35.75
N VAL A 578 -19.40 11.56 36.90
CA VAL A 578 -18.01 11.77 37.28
C VAL A 578 -17.13 11.04 36.27
N ALA A 579 -16.16 11.72 35.66
CA ALA A 579 -15.25 11.11 34.70
C ALA A 579 -14.46 9.95 35.36
N LEU A 580 -14.26 8.86 34.61
CA LEU A 580 -13.55 7.67 35.09
C LEU A 580 -12.02 7.91 35.17
N PRO A 581 -11.33 7.36 36.18
CA PRO A 581 -9.88 7.27 36.20
C PRO A 581 -9.35 6.53 34.95
N LYS A 582 -8.21 6.98 34.42
CA LYS A 582 -7.60 6.40 33.22
C LYS A 582 -6.11 6.17 33.43
N LEU A 583 -5.58 5.13 32.81
CA LEU A 583 -4.14 4.89 32.74
C LEU A 583 -3.48 6.06 31.96
N ASP A 584 -2.53 6.74 32.59
CA ASP A 584 -1.79 7.91 32.06
C ASP A 584 -0.45 7.47 31.47
N ASP A 585 0.24 6.55 32.16
CA ASP A 585 1.54 6.01 31.76
C ASP A 585 1.72 4.55 32.21
N LEU A 586 2.54 3.80 31.50
CA LEU A 586 2.79 2.37 31.73
C LEU A 586 4.22 2.00 31.32
N ASP A 587 5.02 1.58 32.28
CA ASP A 587 6.33 0.98 32.06
C ASP A 587 6.27 -0.52 32.35
N ALA A 588 6.85 -1.34 31.47
CA ALA A 588 6.79 -2.79 31.59
C ALA A 588 8.05 -3.46 31.05
N THR A 589 8.59 -4.40 31.84
CA THR A 589 9.76 -5.22 31.46
C THR A 589 9.46 -6.71 31.69
N VAL A 590 10.21 -7.58 31.03
CA VAL A 590 10.09 -9.04 31.21
C VAL A 590 11.19 -9.51 32.16
N GLY A 591 10.80 -10.13 33.27
CA GLY A 591 11.71 -10.73 34.25
C GLY A 591 12.41 -12.00 33.71
N ALA A 592 13.45 -12.44 34.41
CA ALA A 592 14.22 -13.63 34.03
C ALA A 592 13.39 -14.94 34.07
N ASP A 593 12.30 -14.94 34.84
CA ASP A 593 11.29 -16.00 34.95
C ASP A 593 10.21 -15.94 33.85
N GLY A 594 10.24 -14.92 32.99
CA GLY A 594 9.28 -14.70 31.91
C GLY A 594 8.00 -13.98 32.34
N ALA A 595 7.92 -13.48 33.58
CA ALA A 595 6.80 -12.66 34.06
C ALA A 595 6.94 -11.21 33.56
N TRP A 596 5.81 -10.55 33.28
CA TRP A 596 5.82 -9.11 33.06
C TRP A 596 5.84 -8.39 34.40
N GLN A 597 6.79 -7.46 34.56
CA GLN A 597 6.88 -6.54 35.69
C GLN A 597 6.41 -5.17 35.22
N VAL A 598 5.30 -4.70 35.78
CA VAL A 598 4.59 -3.51 35.31
C VAL A 598 4.59 -2.43 36.40
N THR A 599 4.87 -1.19 36.01
CA THR A 599 4.62 0.01 36.82
C THR A 599 3.67 0.93 36.04
N ALA A 600 2.54 1.28 36.65
CA ALA A 600 1.47 2.03 36.00
C ALA A 600 1.14 3.32 36.76
N GLU A 601 0.95 4.42 36.03
CA GLU A 601 0.40 5.67 36.56
C GLU A 601 -1.04 5.88 36.08
N VAL A 602 -1.93 6.22 37.01
CA VAL A 602 -3.35 6.45 36.79
C VAL A 602 -3.69 7.90 37.04
N LYS A 603 -4.27 8.56 36.05
CA LYS A 603 -4.83 9.91 36.17
C LYS A 603 -6.23 9.83 36.75
N VAL A 604 -6.42 10.49 37.90
CA VAL A 604 -7.67 10.52 38.64
C VAL A 604 -8.31 11.92 38.44
N PRO A 605 -9.42 12.04 37.69
CA PRO A 605 -10.12 13.30 37.50
C PRO A 605 -10.78 13.78 38.80
N THR A 606 -11.25 15.03 38.85
CA THR A 606 -11.94 15.55 40.05
C THR A 606 -13.18 14.69 40.38
N GLY A 607 -13.25 14.12 41.58
CA GLY A 607 -14.30 13.17 41.99
C GLY A 607 -14.04 11.72 41.55
N GLY A 608 -12.99 11.51 40.74
CA GLY A 608 -12.55 10.21 40.23
C GLY A 608 -12.10 9.24 41.33
N ASP A 609 -11.75 9.78 42.50
CA ASP A 609 -11.35 9.08 43.71
C ASP A 609 -12.46 8.20 44.31
N THR A 610 -13.72 8.44 43.91
CA THR A 610 -14.86 7.61 44.28
C THR A 610 -15.01 6.32 43.44
N TRP A 611 -14.28 6.20 42.32
CA TRP A 611 -14.32 5.01 41.47
C TRP A 611 -13.35 3.93 41.96
N HIS A 612 -13.74 2.67 41.77
CA HIS A 612 -12.92 1.51 42.10
C HIS A 612 -12.59 0.81 40.78
N MET A 613 -11.30 0.66 40.49
CA MET A 613 -10.83 0.24 39.17
C MET A 613 -10.00 -1.04 39.26
N SER A 614 -10.36 -2.06 38.49
CA SER A 614 -9.62 -3.32 38.40
C SER A 614 -8.65 -3.24 37.21
N PRO A 615 -7.33 -3.29 37.43
CA PRO A 615 -6.38 -3.42 36.33
C PRO A 615 -6.43 -4.84 35.76
N VAL A 616 -6.59 -4.96 34.44
CA VAL A 616 -6.63 -6.23 33.72
C VAL A 616 -5.47 -6.27 32.73
N ALA A 617 -4.57 -7.23 32.88
CA ALA A 617 -3.49 -7.50 31.94
C ALA A 617 -3.96 -8.39 30.79
N LYS A 618 -3.57 -8.06 29.57
CA LYS A 618 -3.88 -8.83 28.36
C LYS A 618 -2.68 -8.91 27.44
N LEU A 619 -2.49 -10.03 26.76
CA LEU A 619 -1.46 -10.14 25.72
C LEU A 619 -1.93 -9.42 24.45
N ASP A 620 -1.03 -8.63 23.86
CA ASP A 620 -1.29 -7.98 22.59
C ASP A 620 -1.15 -8.99 21.44
N VAL A 621 -2.19 -9.06 20.61
CA VAL A 621 -2.27 -10.00 19.49
C VAL A 621 -2.58 -9.23 18.21
N ARG A 622 -2.04 -9.70 17.08
CA ARG A 622 -2.17 -9.04 15.77
C ARG A 622 -3.60 -9.07 15.23
N SER A 623 -4.39 -10.06 15.61
CA SER A 623 -5.83 -10.18 15.31
C SER A 623 -6.51 -11.14 16.31
N GLY A 624 -7.80 -10.91 16.60
CA GLY A 624 -8.58 -11.72 17.54
C GLY A 624 -8.69 -11.16 18.98
N PRO A 625 -9.46 -11.83 19.86
CA PRO A 625 -9.64 -11.40 21.25
C PRO A 625 -8.32 -11.54 22.01
N ARG A 626 -7.93 -10.48 22.74
CA ARG A 626 -6.69 -10.44 23.53
C ARG A 626 -6.81 -11.38 24.74
N PRO A 627 -5.96 -12.42 24.87
CA PRO A 627 -5.98 -13.32 26.02
C PRO A 627 -5.70 -12.55 27.32
N VAL A 628 -6.54 -12.75 28.32
CA VAL A 628 -6.38 -12.16 29.65
C VAL A 628 -5.31 -12.94 30.42
N VAL A 629 -4.37 -12.23 31.01
CA VAL A 629 -3.31 -12.76 31.85
C VAL A 629 -3.60 -12.38 33.29
N ARG A 630 -3.45 -13.34 34.22
CA ARG A 630 -3.68 -13.07 35.64
C ARG A 630 -2.49 -12.34 36.26
N TRP A 631 -2.76 -11.51 37.25
CA TRP A 631 -1.73 -10.96 38.12
C TRP A 631 -1.34 -12.04 39.14
N ALA A 632 -0.05 -12.36 39.22
CA ALA A 632 0.51 -13.10 40.35
C ALA A 632 0.61 -12.19 41.59
N GLU A 633 0.94 -10.92 41.36
CA GLU A 633 1.04 -9.91 42.41
C GLU A 633 0.56 -8.56 41.90
N LEU A 634 -0.15 -7.81 42.74
CA LEU A 634 -0.58 -6.44 42.45
C LEU A 634 -0.44 -5.60 43.73
N VAL A 635 0.39 -4.55 43.69
CA VAL A 635 0.78 -3.76 44.86
C VAL A 635 0.55 -2.28 44.59
N ALA A 636 -0.06 -1.58 45.56
CA ALA A 636 -0.19 -0.14 45.49
C ALA A 636 1.16 0.55 45.73
N VAL A 637 1.45 1.61 44.97
CA VAL A 637 2.71 2.35 45.08
C VAL A 637 2.49 3.76 45.63
N SER A 638 1.56 4.53 45.06
CA SER A 638 1.25 5.88 45.56
C SER A 638 -0.21 6.25 45.35
N ASN A 639 -0.78 6.99 46.31
CA ASN A 639 -2.12 7.57 46.29
C ASN A 639 -3.26 6.59 45.89
N CYS A 640 -3.05 5.30 46.13
CA CYS A 640 -4.06 4.26 46.02
C CYS A 640 -3.75 3.12 46.99
N GLU A 641 -4.74 2.27 47.20
CA GLU A 641 -4.66 1.00 47.91
C GLU A 641 -5.20 -0.10 46.97
N VAL A 642 -4.64 -1.31 47.06
CA VAL A 642 -5.12 -2.48 46.33
C VAL A 642 -5.87 -3.37 47.32
N VAL A 643 -7.16 -3.57 47.12
CA VAL A 643 -8.01 -4.47 47.91
C VAL A 643 -8.66 -5.47 46.95
N ASP A 644 -8.41 -6.76 47.13
CA ASP A 644 -8.94 -7.84 46.28
C ASP A 644 -8.72 -7.63 44.76
N GLY A 645 -7.56 -7.09 44.38
CA GLY A 645 -7.23 -6.80 42.97
C GLY A 645 -7.90 -5.54 42.40
N VAL A 646 -8.54 -4.73 43.25
CA VAL A 646 -9.21 -3.48 42.89
C VAL A 646 -8.44 -2.29 43.47
N LEU A 647 -8.23 -1.27 42.65
CA LEU A 647 -7.59 -0.02 43.04
C LEU A 647 -8.61 0.93 43.68
N HIS A 648 -8.34 1.30 44.92
CA HIS A 648 -9.03 2.35 45.68
C HIS A 648 -8.13 3.58 45.71
N PHE A 649 -8.59 4.71 45.17
CA PHE A 649 -7.77 5.93 45.13
C PHE A 649 -7.91 6.75 46.41
N ALA A 650 -6.82 7.39 46.82
CA ALA A 650 -6.85 8.27 47.98
C ALA A 650 -7.77 9.50 47.74
N PRO A 651 -8.50 9.99 48.74
CA PRO A 651 -9.40 11.13 48.58
C PRO A 651 -8.68 12.37 48.04
N GLY A 652 -9.25 12.97 46.99
CA GLY A 652 -8.68 14.15 46.32
C GLY A 652 -7.43 13.90 45.47
N ALA A 653 -6.98 12.65 45.32
CA ALA A 653 -5.85 12.31 44.47
C ALA A 653 -6.10 12.71 43.01
N ARG A 654 -5.05 13.26 42.37
CA ARG A 654 -5.05 13.57 40.93
C ARG A 654 -4.28 12.55 40.09
N ARG A 655 -3.39 11.82 40.76
CA ARG A 655 -2.50 10.81 40.21
C ARG A 655 -2.31 9.71 41.26
N ALA A 656 -2.31 8.47 40.83
CA ALA A 656 -2.02 7.30 41.64
C ALA A 656 -1.16 6.33 40.85
N SER A 657 -0.42 5.44 41.52
CA SER A 657 0.39 4.44 40.85
C SER A 657 0.35 3.09 41.54
N PHE A 658 0.48 2.04 40.74
CA PHE A 658 0.54 0.65 41.20
C PHE A 658 1.61 -0.13 40.43
N ARG A 659 2.03 -1.26 40.99
CA ARG A 659 2.91 -2.24 40.36
C ARG A 659 2.21 -3.59 40.28
N GLY A 660 2.48 -4.33 39.21
CA GLY A 660 1.94 -5.67 39.03
C GLY A 660 2.95 -6.63 38.41
N VAL A 661 2.89 -7.89 38.82
CA VAL A 661 3.65 -9.00 38.24
C VAL A 661 2.67 -10.01 37.66
N THR A 662 2.84 -10.41 36.40
CA THR A 662 1.92 -11.38 35.77
C THR A 662 2.25 -12.82 36.14
N ASP A 663 1.22 -13.66 36.22
CA ASP A 663 1.34 -15.10 36.42
C ASP A 663 1.67 -15.80 35.10
N VAL A 664 2.93 -16.24 34.98
CA VAL A 664 3.48 -16.91 33.80
C VAL A 664 2.68 -18.16 33.41
N SER A 665 2.05 -18.85 34.37
CA SER A 665 1.24 -20.04 34.09
C SER A 665 -0.01 -19.74 33.25
N THR A 666 -0.44 -18.48 33.21
CA THR A 666 -1.59 -18.01 32.43
C THR A 666 -1.21 -17.41 31.07
N HIS A 667 0.08 -17.42 30.73
CA HIS A 667 0.55 -16.92 29.45
C HIS A 667 0.32 -17.95 28.33
N THR A 668 -0.47 -17.59 27.31
CA THR A 668 -0.68 -18.46 26.14
C THR A 668 0.51 -18.48 25.17
N VAL A 669 1.43 -17.50 25.30
CA VAL A 669 2.65 -17.34 24.49
C VAL A 669 3.76 -16.76 25.38
N ARG A 670 5.03 -17.05 25.09
CA ARG A 670 6.17 -16.51 25.86
C ARG A 670 6.20 -14.97 25.82
N ALA A 671 6.35 -14.34 26.99
CA ALA A 671 6.34 -12.89 27.15
C ALA A 671 7.33 -12.14 26.23
N ALA A 672 8.50 -12.71 25.97
CA ALA A 672 9.52 -12.13 25.08
C ALA A 672 9.08 -12.00 23.59
N LEU A 673 7.98 -12.63 23.20
CA LEU A 673 7.48 -12.67 21.82
C LEU A 673 6.13 -11.94 21.64
N THR A 674 5.63 -11.27 22.68
CA THR A 674 4.30 -10.64 22.71
C THR A 674 4.35 -9.24 23.32
N GLY A 675 3.39 -8.38 23.01
CA GLY A 675 3.16 -7.14 23.76
C GLY A 675 2.26 -7.37 24.98
N LEU A 676 2.26 -6.46 25.94
CA LEU A 676 1.32 -6.42 27.07
C LEU A 676 0.45 -5.17 26.99
N VAL A 677 -0.86 -5.33 27.18
CA VAL A 677 -1.82 -4.24 27.32
C VAL A 677 -2.44 -4.32 28.71
N VAL A 678 -2.46 -3.20 29.43
CA VAL A 678 -3.16 -3.08 30.72
C VAL A 678 -4.35 -2.14 30.55
N GLU A 679 -5.53 -2.61 30.96
CA GLU A 679 -6.78 -1.84 30.93
C GLU A 679 -7.30 -1.64 32.35
N LEU A 680 -7.96 -0.51 32.62
CA LEU A 680 -8.66 -0.28 33.89
C LEU A 680 -10.15 -0.46 33.69
N HIS A 681 -10.73 -1.45 34.37
CA HIS A 681 -12.15 -1.78 34.30
C HIS A 681 -12.86 -1.27 35.56
N THR A 682 -14.08 -0.78 35.44
CA THR A 682 -14.87 -0.39 36.62
C THR A 682 -15.25 -1.62 37.41
N GLY A 683 -15.05 -1.62 38.73
CA GLY A 683 -15.42 -2.71 39.63
C GLY A 683 -16.94 -2.95 39.67
N ARG A 684 -17.48 -3.65 38.67
CA ARG A 684 -18.66 -4.50 38.74
C ARG A 684 -18.21 -5.84 38.16
N GLY A 685 -18.31 -6.90 38.97
CA GLY A 685 -17.91 -8.23 38.55
C GLY A 685 -18.72 -8.70 37.35
N ASP A 686 -18.08 -8.76 36.18
CA ASP A 686 -18.52 -9.64 35.11
C ASP A 686 -18.01 -11.04 35.45
N SER A 687 -18.83 -11.75 36.20
CA SER A 687 -18.82 -13.21 36.28
C SER A 687 -19.88 -13.71 35.32
N ALA A 688 -19.46 -14.02 34.09
CA ALA A 688 -20.06 -15.00 33.17
C ALA A 688 -19.14 -15.20 31.97
#